data_AF-A0A9Q0M1X1-F1
#
_entry.id   AF-A0A9Q0M1X1-F1
#
_cell.length_a   1.000
_cell.length_b   1.000
_cell.length_c   1.000
_cell.angle_alpha   90.00
_cell.angle_beta   90.00
_cell.angle_gamma   90.00
#
_symmetry.space_group_name_H-M   'P 1'
#
loop_
_entity.id
_entity.type
_entity.pdbx_description
1 polymer ?
#
loop_
_entity_poly.entity_id
_entity_poly.type
_entity_poly.pdbx_seq_one_letter_code
_entity_poly.pdbx_strand_id
1 'polypeptide(L)'
;MLPILPFHQPSTPQQQQQRSTNMNRRPAEEASLLRSGEEVTFELVWPKIEPLVKRMFSPETSLNKEEWQDIFWNVHIMCIWSMGSANQLKLKLVQVFEEYITNEQKLIFQHIHNDQSLLKAYMQSWKRFMFYYNYVPLPFAPLEKALAMSQETIVHYNNNSKKRMDVECYLRLTLIETWVLKIFSELNARLIQAAMQLVDDERNNILCDPYLIVGIKESCLYLCYYLQDKLFIYRNNYERVYIGTTEMFYRSKGQEYYSKHGILHYMKWVELKLKEEQDRANRYLEPHSMSKVINAVVNTLVGYYRDSFAEKFIGLVKEKDITQLNLMFSLLDRVDCGIDPLLQKFEDYIVSVGNDNLKMEALSIVQDSEKYIENILKLFNMVTNLVNDAFNSDPRFMTARDMAFNTLINDKSVFLFAFSLKQNFSNSQMNVSSKIMENNETELHNDIMGSSNQTVQSVEARLASISLTNNGNESSTTPLGSNQIHPLDSNQCQPQQQQQQQQQSQTSVSNKIIESRCAELFANYCDMLLRKTSFSRHLTSDQIEFKLRNLILVLKYVQDKDMFMKFYKAHLIRRLILDASADNDKEEMMVNWLREVGMPADFVNKLSRMFQDLKVSEDFNRGFRESTLVTTLMANGNITNPELVFVKILNSSAWSRIHEKVNVSLPSEIEEILLKMEEFYKFTHTGRSLLWHHQFSSGIITYNSDNGCYDFEATCYQISILFCWNDRPNSELSLDSLSLSTQLPNLELKRTLWSLLANPKLKSQVLLSEPIVRSVKDIKEDTIFRLNHKFTLLTKNGRQLKRGRVNLIGRLQLQTEKSREEETENILRLRTFRTQEAIMKILKSRKSISFHTLHLELINVLKQMFIPSKALVKEQLEWLIEHEYIQRDPLDSSIFYFSI
;
A
#
# COMPACT_ATOMS: atom_id res chain seq x y z
N MET A 1 61.37 30.13 5.88
CA MET A 1 61.84 29.15 4.89
C MET A 1 63.16 28.56 5.38
N LEU A 2 63.17 27.28 5.70
CA LEU A 2 64.34 26.41 5.83
C LEU A 2 64.01 25.15 4.99
N PRO A 3 65.00 24.52 4.34
CA PRO A 3 64.80 23.80 3.09
C PRO A 3 64.08 22.46 3.27
N ILE A 4 63.16 22.20 2.33
CA ILE A 4 62.53 20.91 2.08
C ILE A 4 63.63 19.96 1.59
N LEU A 5 63.90 18.88 2.35
CA LEU A 5 64.63 17.72 1.85
C LEU A 5 63.65 16.55 1.66
N PRO A 6 63.87 15.71 0.63
CA PRO A 6 62.82 14.94 -0.02
C PRO A 6 62.40 13.71 0.77
N PHE A 7 61.12 13.37 0.66
CA PHE A 7 60.55 12.07 1.01
C PHE A 7 61.37 10.94 0.38
N HIS A 8 62.03 10.13 1.21
CA HIS A 8 62.56 8.84 0.75
C HIS A 8 61.42 7.82 0.69
N GLN A 9 61.21 7.29 -0.53
CA GLN A 9 60.37 6.14 -0.82
C GLN A 9 60.74 4.90 0.04
N PRO A 10 59.80 3.99 0.29
CA PRO A 10 60.05 2.77 1.05
C PRO A 10 61.02 1.86 0.29
N SER A 11 62.16 1.54 0.93
CA SER A 11 63.15 0.60 0.42
C SER A 11 62.71 -0.85 0.67
N THR A 12 62.92 -1.69 -0.34
CA THR A 12 62.61 -3.12 -0.38
C THR A 12 63.41 -3.96 0.63
N PRO A 13 62.94 -5.18 0.98
CA PRO A 13 63.47 -5.98 2.09
C PRO A 13 64.95 -6.39 1.97
N GLN A 14 65.56 -6.24 0.78
CA GLN A 14 66.95 -6.65 0.53
C GLN A 14 68.01 -5.62 0.96
N GLN A 15 67.63 -4.41 1.39
CA GLN A 15 68.58 -3.44 1.97
C GLN A 15 68.70 -3.51 3.51
N GLN A 16 67.90 -4.34 4.19
CA GLN A 16 68.00 -4.53 5.65
C GLN A 16 69.11 -5.50 6.08
N GLN A 17 69.69 -6.29 5.18
CA GLN A 17 70.76 -7.24 5.50
C GLN A 17 72.19 -6.70 5.35
N GLN A 18 72.37 -5.47 4.85
CA GLN A 18 73.69 -4.81 4.73
C GLN A 18 73.90 -3.61 5.68
N ARG A 19 72.91 -3.25 6.52
CA ARG A 19 73.09 -2.18 7.55
C ARG A 19 73.67 -2.69 8.88
N SER A 20 73.94 -3.98 9.00
CA SER A 20 74.52 -4.63 10.18
C SER A 20 76.06 -4.70 10.19
N THR A 21 76.76 -4.09 9.23
CA THR A 21 78.22 -4.27 9.08
C THR A 21 79.08 -3.01 9.19
N ASN A 22 78.55 -1.86 9.64
CA ASN A 22 79.35 -0.63 9.80
C ASN A 22 79.16 0.09 11.15
N MET A 23 79.08 -0.68 12.24
CA MET A 23 79.24 -0.20 13.63
C MET A 23 80.51 -0.79 14.24
N ASN A 24 81.64 -0.65 13.54
CA ASN A 24 82.95 -1.07 14.05
C ASN A 24 83.95 0.05 13.79
N ARG A 25 83.99 1.04 14.69
CA ARG A 25 85.15 1.92 14.93
C ARG A 25 84.91 2.74 16.19
N ARG A 26 85.02 2.07 17.35
CA ARG A 26 85.69 2.54 18.59
C ARG A 26 85.70 1.45 19.70
N PRO A 27 86.22 0.22 19.48
CA PRO A 27 86.20 -0.80 20.56
C PRO A 27 87.39 -0.70 21.55
N ALA A 28 88.37 0.17 21.30
CA ALA A 28 89.68 0.08 21.97
C ALA A 28 89.78 0.88 23.29
N GLU A 29 89.13 2.05 23.39
CA GLU A 29 89.10 2.86 24.63
C GLU A 29 87.88 2.55 25.52
N GLU A 30 86.89 1.83 25.00
CA GLU A 30 85.62 1.55 25.72
C GLU A 30 85.64 0.19 26.43
N ALA A 31 86.50 -0.74 26.00
CA ALA A 31 86.74 -2.02 26.67
C ALA A 31 87.66 -1.92 27.90
N SER A 32 88.21 -0.73 28.21
CA SER A 32 88.98 -0.46 29.43
C SER A 32 88.08 -0.07 30.60
N LEU A 33 86.99 0.67 30.38
CA LEU A 33 86.00 1.03 31.41
C LEU A 33 85.16 -0.18 31.88
N LEU A 34 84.82 -1.09 30.97
CA LEU A 34 84.18 -2.37 31.34
C LEU A 34 85.13 -3.34 32.09
N ARG A 35 86.44 -3.07 32.09
CA ARG A 35 87.46 -3.88 32.78
C ARG A 35 87.97 -3.28 34.09
N SER A 36 87.71 -2.00 34.38
CA SER A 36 88.22 -1.32 35.58
C SER A 36 87.36 -1.48 36.83
N GLY A 37 86.15 -2.06 36.75
CA GLY A 37 85.31 -2.30 37.92
C GLY A 37 84.80 -1.04 38.63
N GLU A 38 84.91 0.13 38.00
CA GLU A 38 84.31 1.37 38.51
C GLU A 38 82.81 1.38 38.18
N GLU A 39 81.96 1.38 39.21
CA GLU A 39 80.52 1.58 39.04
C GLU A 39 80.27 2.96 38.40
N VAL A 40 79.75 2.97 37.17
CA VAL A 40 79.31 4.22 36.53
C VAL A 40 77.98 4.63 37.17
N THR A 41 78.04 5.57 38.12
CA THR A 41 76.86 6.10 38.83
C THR A 41 76.20 7.25 38.08
N PHE A 42 74.88 7.40 38.29
CA PHE A 42 74.07 8.49 37.74
C PHE A 42 74.70 9.89 37.93
N GLU A 43 75.30 10.11 39.11
CA GLU A 43 75.87 11.38 39.57
C GLU A 43 77.08 11.85 38.74
N LEU A 44 77.80 10.92 38.09
CA LEU A 44 78.96 11.23 37.26
C LEU A 44 78.59 11.59 35.80
N VAL A 45 77.50 10.99 35.30
CA VAL A 45 77.15 11.01 33.88
C VAL A 45 76.07 12.06 33.57
N TRP A 46 75.06 12.21 34.43
CA TRP A 46 73.95 13.14 34.20
C TRP A 46 74.38 14.61 33.99
N PRO A 47 75.33 15.19 34.75
CA PRO A 47 75.78 16.57 34.52
C PRO A 47 76.38 16.82 33.13
N LYS A 48 76.89 15.78 32.46
CA LYS A 48 77.43 15.86 31.10
C LYS A 48 76.34 15.80 30.03
N ILE A 49 75.28 15.03 30.27
CA ILE A 49 74.17 14.85 29.34
C ILE A 49 73.09 15.94 29.53
N GLU A 50 72.82 16.42 30.74
CA GLU A 50 71.73 17.37 31.03
C GLU A 50 71.72 18.62 30.11
N PRO A 51 72.86 19.30 29.84
CA PRO A 51 72.89 20.43 28.91
C PRO A 51 72.59 20.03 27.47
N LEU A 52 72.97 18.80 27.06
CA LEU A 52 72.67 18.25 25.75
C LEU A 52 71.17 17.95 25.62
N VAL A 53 70.55 17.35 26.65
CA VAL A 53 69.10 17.08 26.67
C VAL A 53 68.30 18.37 26.67
N LYS A 54 68.66 19.38 27.48
CA LYS A 54 67.98 20.69 27.49
C LYS A 54 68.11 21.41 26.13
N ARG A 55 69.25 21.26 25.46
CA ARG A 55 69.48 21.77 24.10
C ARG A 55 68.64 21.05 23.03
N MET A 56 68.24 19.79 23.25
CA MET A 56 67.29 19.09 22.35
C MET A 56 65.94 19.79 22.25
N PHE A 57 65.49 20.44 23.32
CA PHE A 57 64.20 21.13 23.40
C PHE A 57 64.28 22.61 23.00
N SER A 58 65.46 23.09 22.58
CA SER A 58 65.67 24.47 22.17
C SER A 58 65.47 24.63 20.65
N PRO A 59 64.72 25.66 20.20
CA PRO A 59 64.44 25.86 18.77
C PRO A 59 65.65 26.33 17.95
N GLU A 60 66.74 26.76 18.60
CA GLU A 60 67.87 27.47 17.98
C GLU A 60 69.12 26.62 17.75
N THR A 61 69.16 25.36 18.21
CA THR A 61 70.38 24.52 18.15
C THR A 61 70.07 23.07 17.82
N SER A 62 70.34 22.65 16.58
CA SER A 62 70.29 21.23 16.19
C SER A 62 71.50 20.49 16.73
N LEU A 63 71.29 19.39 17.45
CA LEU A 63 72.37 18.49 17.86
C LEU A 63 73.04 17.82 16.65
N ASN A 64 74.35 17.69 16.70
CA ASN A 64 75.12 16.97 15.69
C ASN A 64 75.04 15.45 15.92
N LYS A 65 75.36 14.65 14.89
CA LYS A 65 75.28 13.18 14.97
C LYS A 65 76.14 12.59 16.10
N GLU A 66 77.30 13.18 16.38
CA GLU A 66 78.20 12.75 17.46
C GLU A 66 77.57 12.99 18.83
N GLU A 67 76.99 14.16 19.05
CA GLU A 67 76.27 14.49 20.30
C GLU A 67 75.06 13.55 20.52
N TRP A 68 74.36 13.18 19.45
CA TRP A 68 73.29 12.17 19.52
C TRP A 68 73.79 10.78 19.93
N GLN A 69 74.93 10.35 19.39
CA GLN A 69 75.56 9.08 19.73
C GLN A 69 76.10 9.09 21.16
N ASP A 70 76.63 10.22 21.61
CA ASP A 70 77.10 10.40 22.98
C ASP A 70 75.95 10.29 23.98
N ILE A 71 74.79 10.93 23.72
CA ILE A 71 73.60 10.76 24.59
C ILE A 71 73.18 9.30 24.63
N PHE A 72 73.07 8.63 23.49
CA PHE A 72 72.66 7.23 23.41
C PHE A 72 73.62 6.29 24.18
N TRP A 73 74.92 6.47 23.99
CA TRP A 73 75.94 5.62 24.60
C TRP A 73 76.02 5.81 26.11
N ASN A 74 76.00 7.06 26.58
CA ASN A 74 76.02 7.33 28.01
C ASN A 74 74.75 6.81 28.70
N VAL A 75 73.58 6.94 28.07
CA VAL A 75 72.32 6.34 28.57
C VAL A 75 72.40 4.82 28.57
N HIS A 76 72.98 4.21 27.53
CA HIS A 76 73.17 2.75 27.45
C HIS A 76 74.05 2.21 28.58
N ILE A 77 75.19 2.86 28.84
CA ILE A 77 76.09 2.53 29.93
C ILE A 77 75.35 2.67 31.27
N MET A 78 74.75 3.83 31.56
CA MET A 78 74.03 4.07 32.82
C MET A 78 72.95 2.99 33.11
N CYS A 79 72.29 2.49 32.07
CA CYS A 79 71.25 1.47 32.21
C CYS A 79 71.79 0.05 32.43
N ILE A 80 73.04 -0.25 32.07
CA ILE A 80 73.68 -1.56 32.26
C ILE A 80 74.22 -1.73 33.69
N TRP A 81 74.78 -0.67 34.28
CA TRP A 81 75.54 -0.78 35.54
C TRP A 81 74.69 -0.68 36.81
N SER A 82 73.54 0.01 36.79
CA SER A 82 72.69 0.14 37.98
C SER A 82 71.22 0.39 37.63
N MET A 83 70.33 -0.50 38.08
CA MET A 83 68.87 -0.30 37.99
C MET A 83 68.39 0.96 38.75
N GLY A 84 69.12 1.38 39.80
CA GLY A 84 68.84 2.64 40.51
C GLY A 84 69.12 3.87 39.65
N SER A 85 70.15 3.81 38.80
CA SER A 85 70.54 4.91 37.90
C SER A 85 69.53 5.12 36.76
N ALA A 86 68.90 4.04 36.26
CA ALA A 86 67.81 4.13 35.28
C ALA A 86 66.57 4.83 35.84
N ASN A 87 66.20 4.55 37.09
CA ASN A 87 65.05 5.21 37.76
C ASN A 87 65.33 6.69 38.10
N GLN A 88 66.57 7.04 38.48
CA GLN A 88 66.97 8.43 38.68
C GLN A 88 66.98 9.23 37.37
N LEU A 89 67.45 8.61 36.27
CA LEU A 89 67.40 9.18 34.93
C LEU A 89 65.96 9.42 34.47
N LYS A 90 65.07 8.45 34.70
CA LYS A 90 63.63 8.59 34.47
C LYS A 90 63.07 9.84 35.17
N LEU A 91 63.28 9.99 36.48
CA LEU A 91 62.77 11.14 37.25
C LEU A 91 63.31 12.48 36.74
N LYS A 92 64.61 12.56 36.39
CA LYS A 92 65.19 13.79 35.85
C LYS A 92 64.69 14.13 34.44
N LEU A 93 64.45 13.15 33.58
CA LEU A 93 63.85 13.38 32.27
C LEU A 93 62.41 13.93 32.40
N VAL A 94 61.62 13.41 33.34
CA VAL A 94 60.29 13.98 33.63
C VAL A 94 60.38 15.45 34.04
N GLN A 95 61.35 15.83 34.89
CA GLN A 95 61.56 17.23 35.27
C GLN A 95 61.90 18.13 34.07
N VAL A 96 62.76 17.66 33.15
CA VAL A 96 63.12 18.41 31.93
C VAL A 96 61.91 18.55 30.99
N PHE A 97 61.10 17.50 30.87
CA PHE A 97 59.86 17.55 30.07
C PHE A 97 58.87 18.56 30.68
N GLU A 98 58.68 18.54 32.00
CA GLU A 98 57.84 19.51 32.68
C GLU A 98 58.31 20.96 32.51
N GLU A 99 59.62 21.21 32.57
CA GLU A 99 60.21 22.54 32.34
C GLU A 99 59.94 23.03 30.91
N TYR A 100 60.16 22.18 29.91
CA TYR A 100 59.85 22.48 28.50
C TYR A 100 58.36 22.80 28.30
N ILE A 101 57.47 21.94 28.78
CA ILE A 101 56.02 22.13 28.64
C ILE A 101 55.55 23.41 29.35
N THR A 102 56.12 23.74 30.51
CA THR A 102 55.80 24.98 31.23
C THR A 102 56.27 26.22 30.45
N ASN A 103 57.37 26.14 29.71
CA ASN A 103 57.84 27.23 28.84
C ASN A 103 56.95 27.38 27.60
N GLU A 104 56.54 26.27 26.96
CA GLU A 104 55.56 26.30 25.86
C GLU A 104 54.20 26.85 26.32
N GLN A 105 53.73 26.48 27.52
CA GLN A 105 52.53 27.05 28.14
C GLN A 105 52.62 28.58 28.22
N LYS A 106 53.73 29.13 28.74
CA LYS A 106 53.93 30.60 28.81
C LYS A 106 53.84 31.27 27.44
N LEU A 107 54.43 30.68 26.40
CA LEU A 107 54.40 31.22 25.04
C LEU A 107 52.98 31.25 24.45
N ILE A 108 52.20 30.20 24.69
CA ILE A 108 50.81 30.13 24.21
C ILE A 108 49.93 31.14 24.97
N PHE A 109 50.11 31.24 26.29
CA PHE A 109 49.29 32.10 27.17
C PHE A 109 49.53 33.60 26.95
N GLN A 110 50.66 34.01 26.37
CA GLN A 110 50.88 35.40 25.94
C GLN A 110 49.85 35.89 24.93
N HIS A 111 49.27 34.98 24.14
CA HIS A 111 48.29 35.29 23.10
C HIS A 111 46.85 34.99 23.50
N ILE A 112 46.57 34.76 24.79
CA ILE A 112 45.26 34.30 25.28
C ILE A 112 44.11 35.28 25.00
N HIS A 113 44.39 36.55 24.72
CA HIS A 113 43.36 37.58 24.48
C HIS A 113 42.77 37.57 23.06
N ASN A 114 43.48 37.01 22.08
CA ASN A 114 43.02 36.98 20.67
C ASN A 114 42.96 35.53 20.19
N ASP A 115 41.76 35.06 19.87
CA ASP A 115 41.49 33.67 19.54
C ASP A 115 42.25 33.22 18.27
N GLN A 116 42.39 34.05 17.22
CA GLN A 116 43.18 33.66 16.04
C GLN A 116 44.69 33.61 16.31
N SER A 117 45.20 34.54 17.11
CA SER A 117 46.61 34.53 17.52
C SER A 117 46.92 33.35 18.44
N LEU A 118 45.99 33.01 19.33
CA LEU A 118 46.05 31.85 20.22
C LEU A 118 46.10 30.54 19.42
N LEU A 119 45.24 30.39 18.41
CA LEU A 119 45.22 29.23 17.53
C LEU A 119 46.56 29.05 16.77
N LYS A 120 47.12 30.14 16.22
CA LYS A 120 48.41 30.11 15.53
C LYS A 120 49.56 29.78 16.47
N ALA A 121 49.59 30.39 17.66
CA ALA A 121 50.60 30.13 18.69
C ALA A 121 50.54 28.69 19.21
N TYR A 122 49.34 28.17 19.47
CA TYR A 122 49.12 26.77 19.82
C TYR A 122 49.59 25.84 18.70
N MET A 123 49.23 26.11 17.45
CA MET A 123 49.63 25.26 16.31
C MET A 123 51.14 25.21 16.10
N GLN A 124 51.83 26.34 16.26
CA GLN A 124 53.28 26.40 16.15
C GLN A 124 53.95 25.60 17.29
N SER A 125 53.43 25.74 18.51
CA SER A 125 53.89 24.99 19.70
C SER A 125 53.59 23.49 19.56
N TRP A 126 52.43 23.14 19.02
CA TRP A 126 52.02 21.76 18.73
C TRP A 126 52.92 21.10 17.67
N LYS A 127 53.29 21.83 16.61
CA LYS A 127 54.25 21.33 15.60
C LYS A 127 55.63 21.06 16.21
N ARG A 128 56.11 21.93 17.10
CA ARG A 128 57.36 21.71 17.86
C ARG A 128 57.23 20.49 18.76
N PHE A 129 56.14 20.40 19.53
CA PHE A 129 55.87 19.26 20.39
C PHE A 129 55.85 17.94 19.61
N MET A 130 55.15 17.87 18.47
CA MET A 130 55.10 16.68 17.63
C MET A 130 56.45 16.30 17.02
N PHE A 131 57.30 17.29 16.70
CA PHE A 131 58.68 17.04 16.34
C PHE A 131 59.41 16.36 17.51
N TYR A 132 59.38 16.95 18.70
CA TYR A 132 60.07 16.38 19.86
C TYR A 132 59.50 15.02 20.30
N TYR A 133 58.18 14.82 20.24
CA TYR A 133 57.50 13.57 20.51
C TYR A 133 58.04 12.39 19.67
N ASN A 134 58.37 12.65 18.40
CA ASN A 134 58.89 11.63 17.50
C ASN A 134 60.39 11.40 17.67
N TYR A 135 61.18 12.46 17.89
CA TYR A 135 62.64 12.38 17.89
C TYR A 135 63.27 12.19 19.27
N VAL A 136 62.76 12.82 20.33
CA VAL A 136 63.34 12.77 21.68
C VAL A 136 63.46 11.35 22.25
N PRO A 137 62.54 10.40 22.01
CA PRO A 137 62.68 9.04 22.55
C PRO A 137 63.82 8.19 21.94
N LEU A 138 64.30 8.54 20.73
CA LEU A 138 65.26 7.73 19.99
C LEU A 138 66.63 7.51 20.67
N PRO A 139 67.28 8.51 21.31
CA PRO A 139 68.54 8.32 22.01
C PRO A 139 68.36 7.65 23.39
N PHE A 140 67.13 7.63 23.93
CA PHE A 140 66.80 7.00 25.21
C PHE A 140 66.23 5.59 25.05
N ALA A 141 66.29 4.99 23.85
CA ALA A 141 65.88 3.60 23.63
C ALA A 141 66.52 2.58 24.60
N PRO A 142 67.79 2.72 25.04
CA PRO A 142 68.37 1.82 26.04
C PRO A 142 67.69 1.92 27.42
N LEU A 143 67.21 3.12 27.79
CA LEU A 143 66.46 3.36 29.02
C LEU A 143 65.10 2.66 28.99
N GLU A 144 64.37 2.76 27.88
CA GLU A 144 63.10 2.05 27.69
C GLU A 144 63.26 0.53 27.82
N LYS A 145 64.34 -0.03 27.25
CA LYS A 145 64.65 -1.45 27.36
C LYS A 145 64.98 -1.88 28.80
N ALA A 146 65.68 -1.05 29.56
CA ALA A 146 66.03 -1.33 30.96
C ALA A 146 64.82 -1.20 31.90
N LEU A 147 63.95 -0.22 31.66
CA LEU A 147 62.70 -0.03 32.40
C LEU A 147 61.69 -1.17 32.14
N ALA A 148 61.60 -1.64 30.89
CA ALA A 148 60.75 -2.79 30.52
C ALA A 148 61.21 -4.11 31.18
N MET A 149 62.47 -4.23 31.57
CA MET A 149 63.02 -5.40 32.25
C MET A 149 62.85 -5.36 33.79
N SER A 150 62.42 -4.23 34.38
CA SER A 150 62.45 -4.00 35.83
C SER A 150 61.11 -3.71 36.53
N GLN A 151 60.00 -3.49 35.81
CA GLN A 151 58.69 -3.24 36.43
C GLN A 151 57.56 -4.08 35.83
N GLU A 152 56.73 -4.59 36.74
CA GLU A 152 55.31 -4.93 36.58
C GLU A 152 54.60 -3.94 35.66
N THR A 153 54.62 -4.19 34.36
CA THR A 153 53.69 -3.54 33.44
C THR A 153 52.33 -4.15 33.73
N ILE A 154 51.30 -3.34 33.93
CA ILE A 154 49.92 -3.82 34.01
C ILE A 154 49.62 -4.57 32.71
N VAL A 155 49.75 -5.89 32.76
CA VAL A 155 49.33 -6.81 31.69
C VAL A 155 47.82 -6.94 31.84
N HIS A 156 47.08 -6.11 31.09
CA HIS A 156 45.73 -6.53 30.72
C HIS A 156 45.85 -7.63 29.67
N TYR A 157 45.76 -8.88 30.14
CA TYR A 157 45.52 -10.03 29.27
C TYR A 157 44.24 -9.79 28.47
N ASN A 158 44.34 -9.84 27.15
CA ASN A 158 43.25 -10.40 26.37
C ASN A 158 43.81 -11.23 25.20
N ASN A 159 43.40 -12.50 25.22
CA ASN A 159 43.78 -13.51 24.25
C ASN A 159 43.25 -13.16 22.85
N ASN A 160 44.02 -13.61 21.85
CA ASN A 160 43.71 -13.66 20.42
C ASN A 160 44.02 -12.40 19.60
N SER A 161 45.28 -12.23 19.24
CA SER A 161 45.74 -12.33 17.85
C SER A 161 47.20 -11.89 17.75
N LYS A 162 48.01 -12.65 17.01
CA LYS A 162 49.39 -12.26 16.64
C LYS A 162 49.34 -11.00 15.75
N LYS A 163 49.35 -9.83 16.38
CA LYS A 163 49.87 -8.58 15.81
C LYS A 163 50.90 -8.05 16.78
N ARG A 164 52.09 -7.68 16.25
CA ARG A 164 53.18 -7.05 17.02
C ARG A 164 52.59 -5.92 17.87
N MET A 165 52.65 -6.07 19.18
CA MET A 165 52.25 -5.05 20.14
C MET A 165 53.39 -4.04 20.20
N ASP A 166 53.13 -2.79 19.81
CA ASP A 166 54.00 -1.66 20.12
C ASP A 166 54.09 -1.59 21.66
N VAL A 167 55.24 -1.93 22.23
CA VAL A 167 55.53 -1.58 23.62
C VAL A 167 55.63 -0.06 23.63
N GLU A 168 54.58 0.58 24.12
CA GLU A 168 54.49 2.04 24.19
C GLU A 168 55.66 2.60 25.00
N CYS A 169 56.37 3.55 24.41
CA CYS A 169 57.52 4.20 25.01
C CYS A 169 57.07 5.06 26.20
N TYR A 170 57.59 4.77 27.40
CA TYR A 170 57.25 5.48 28.64
C TYR A 170 57.47 7.00 28.51
N LEU A 171 58.55 7.41 27.83
CA LEU A 171 58.84 8.83 27.60
C LEU A 171 57.80 9.51 26.70
N ARG A 172 57.26 8.80 25.70
CA ARG A 172 56.17 9.31 24.84
C ARG A 172 54.89 9.51 25.64
N LEU A 173 54.55 8.54 26.49
CA LEU A 173 53.40 8.61 27.39
C LEU A 173 53.51 9.82 28.32
N THR A 174 54.66 9.96 28.99
CA THR A 174 54.89 11.05 29.96
C THR A 174 54.84 12.43 29.30
N LEU A 175 55.38 12.59 28.09
CA LEU A 175 55.31 13.83 27.32
C LEU A 175 53.86 14.22 26.99
N ILE A 176 53.05 13.25 26.54
CA ILE A 176 51.65 13.50 26.22
C ILE A 176 50.86 13.81 27.49
N GLU A 177 51.00 13.03 28.57
CA GLU A 177 50.29 13.26 29.83
C GLU A 177 50.57 14.66 30.40
N THR A 178 51.84 15.08 30.35
CA THR A 178 52.24 16.43 30.80
C THR A 178 51.63 17.53 29.93
N TRP A 179 51.58 17.34 28.61
CA TRP A 179 50.90 18.27 27.69
C TRP A 179 49.40 18.35 27.96
N VAL A 180 48.74 17.21 28.17
CA VAL A 180 47.31 17.14 28.48
C VAL A 180 47.00 17.88 29.78
N LEU A 181 47.78 17.62 30.84
CA LEU A 181 47.54 18.18 32.17
C LEU A 181 47.81 19.68 32.25
N LYS A 182 48.89 20.19 31.62
CA LYS A 182 49.30 21.59 31.78
C LYS A 182 48.81 22.54 30.69
N ILE A 183 48.65 22.08 29.44
CA ILE A 183 48.30 22.96 28.31
C ILE A 183 46.89 22.68 27.83
N PHE A 184 46.60 21.43 27.48
CA PHE A 184 45.33 21.09 26.84
C PHE A 184 44.15 21.25 27.80
N SER A 185 44.23 20.75 29.04
CA SER A 185 43.15 20.85 30.04
C SER A 185 42.64 22.28 30.26
N GLU A 186 43.55 23.26 30.34
CA GLU A 186 43.26 24.67 30.59
C GLU A 186 42.76 25.41 29.34
N LEU A 187 43.31 25.09 28.16
CA LEU A 187 43.01 25.82 26.93
C LEU A 187 41.95 25.16 26.05
N ASN A 188 41.62 23.89 26.28
CA ASN A 188 40.76 23.05 25.44
C ASN A 188 39.43 23.73 25.08
N ALA A 189 38.68 24.23 26.07
CA ALA A 189 37.38 24.85 25.82
C ALA A 189 37.50 26.05 24.86
N ARG A 190 38.50 26.91 25.07
CA ARG A 190 38.69 28.13 24.28
C ARG A 190 39.27 27.84 22.90
N LEU A 191 40.22 26.91 22.79
CA LEU A 191 40.81 26.48 21.51
C LEU A 191 39.74 25.86 20.60
N ILE A 192 38.91 24.98 21.15
CA ILE A 192 37.83 24.35 20.38
C ILE A 192 36.78 25.38 20.00
N GLN A 193 36.38 26.27 20.90
CA GLN A 193 35.41 27.32 20.59
C GLN A 193 35.93 28.28 19.49
N ALA A 194 37.20 28.68 19.56
CA ALA A 194 37.86 29.48 18.53
C ALA A 194 37.92 28.76 17.17
N ALA A 195 38.18 27.44 17.19
CA ALA A 195 38.12 26.63 15.97
C ALA A 195 36.70 26.55 15.39
N MET A 196 35.67 26.43 16.24
CA MET A 196 34.27 26.42 15.79
C MET A 196 33.86 27.78 15.21
N GLN A 197 34.34 28.90 15.75
CA GLN A 197 34.12 30.22 15.16
C GLN A 197 34.69 30.32 13.74
N LEU A 198 35.89 29.78 13.49
CA LEU A 198 36.44 29.72 12.13
C LEU A 198 35.58 28.85 11.19
N VAL A 199 34.98 27.77 11.70
CA VAL A 199 34.04 26.95 10.93
C VAL A 199 32.76 27.74 10.62
N ASP A 200 32.23 28.51 11.57
CA ASP A 200 31.07 29.38 11.37
C ASP A 200 31.35 30.54 10.42
N ASP A 201 32.56 31.10 10.45
CA ASP A 201 33.04 32.09 9.50
C ASP A 201 33.10 31.51 8.08
N GLU A 202 33.64 30.29 7.91
CA GLU A 202 33.63 29.59 6.62
C GLU A 202 32.20 29.29 6.13
N ARG A 203 31.27 28.93 7.02
CA ARG A 203 29.82 28.75 6.68
C ARG A 203 29.19 30.04 6.16
N ASN A 204 29.66 31.19 6.62
CA ASN A 204 29.24 32.51 6.14
C ASN A 204 30.06 32.99 4.92
N ASN A 205 30.87 32.11 4.31
CA ASN A 205 31.75 32.37 3.16
C ASN A 205 32.92 33.33 3.46
N ILE A 206 33.37 33.39 4.70
CA ILE A 206 34.58 34.14 5.08
C ILE A 206 35.80 33.21 4.91
N LEU A 207 36.87 33.72 4.29
CA LEU A 207 38.10 32.96 4.07
C LEU A 207 38.79 32.63 5.40
N CYS A 208 38.96 31.33 5.66
CA CYS A 208 39.62 30.80 6.86
C CYS A 208 40.79 29.90 6.45
N ASP A 209 41.80 29.77 7.33
CA ASP A 209 42.91 28.85 7.12
C ASP A 209 42.52 27.43 7.61
N PRO A 210 42.28 26.45 6.71
CA PRO A 210 41.81 25.12 7.09
C PRO A 210 42.84 24.37 7.96
N TYR A 211 44.12 24.72 7.87
CA TYR A 211 45.18 24.03 8.61
C TYR A 211 45.08 24.23 10.12
N LEU A 212 44.50 25.35 10.59
CA LEU A 212 44.31 25.61 12.02
C LEU A 212 43.27 24.66 12.63
N ILE A 213 42.17 24.43 11.92
CA ILE A 213 41.09 23.53 12.34
C ILE A 213 41.57 22.07 12.28
N VAL A 214 42.19 21.68 11.16
CA VAL A 214 42.73 20.32 10.98
C VAL A 214 43.79 20.00 12.03
N GLY A 215 44.70 20.90 12.34
CA GLY A 215 45.72 20.61 13.34
C GLY A 215 45.18 20.56 14.78
N ILE A 216 44.06 21.23 15.11
CA ILE A 216 43.37 21.02 16.39
C ILE A 216 42.73 19.64 16.43
N LYS A 217 42.04 19.25 15.36
CA LYS A 217 41.49 17.90 15.20
C LYS A 217 42.58 16.85 15.41
N GLU A 218 43.71 16.97 14.71
CA GLU A 218 44.86 16.09 14.85
C GLU A 218 45.41 16.12 16.28
N SER A 219 45.52 17.29 16.92
CA SER A 219 45.98 17.36 18.30
C SER A 219 45.08 16.56 19.24
N CYS A 220 43.75 16.66 19.12
CA CYS A 220 42.82 15.90 19.93
C CYS A 220 42.95 14.38 19.70
N LEU A 221 43.24 13.95 18.46
CA LEU A 221 43.43 12.53 18.12
C LEU A 221 44.75 11.97 18.66
N TYR A 222 45.86 12.70 18.49
CA TYR A 222 47.17 12.29 18.99
C TYR A 222 47.22 12.25 20.52
N LEU A 223 46.54 13.19 21.19
CA LEU A 223 46.38 13.17 22.65
C LEU A 223 45.49 12.02 23.14
N CYS A 224 44.83 11.25 22.27
CA CYS A 224 44.11 10.03 22.66
C CYS A 224 44.92 8.74 22.48
N TYR A 225 46.10 8.79 21.84
CA TYR A 225 46.75 7.58 21.33
C TYR A 225 47.10 6.56 22.42
N TYR A 226 47.36 7.03 23.64
CA TYR A 226 47.72 6.22 24.82
C TYR A 226 46.52 5.72 25.63
N LEU A 227 45.30 6.18 25.32
CA LEU A 227 44.10 5.72 25.99
C LEU A 227 43.64 4.39 25.36
N GLN A 228 43.03 3.53 26.18
CA GLN A 228 42.39 2.30 25.70
C GLN A 228 41.34 2.59 24.61
N ASP A 229 40.70 3.77 24.70
CA ASP A 229 39.85 4.35 23.68
C ASP A 229 40.57 5.51 22.96
N LYS A 230 41.10 5.22 21.76
CA LYS A 230 41.87 6.15 20.92
C LYS A 230 41.07 7.34 20.36
N LEU A 231 39.78 7.43 20.66
CA LEU A 231 38.91 8.54 20.23
C LEU A 231 38.28 9.31 21.41
N PHE A 232 38.62 9.00 22.67
CA PHE A 232 37.92 9.54 23.84
C PHE A 232 37.91 11.08 23.90
N ILE A 233 39.08 11.72 23.84
CA ILE A 233 39.22 13.20 23.91
C ILE A 233 38.62 13.84 22.66
N TYR A 234 38.82 13.23 21.49
CA TYR A 234 38.22 13.71 20.25
C TYR A 234 36.69 13.72 20.33
N ARG A 235 36.06 12.64 20.79
CA ARG A 235 34.60 12.52 20.88
C ARG A 235 33.99 13.48 21.91
N ASN A 236 34.58 13.53 23.10
CA ASN A 236 34.02 14.31 24.21
C ASN A 236 34.23 15.82 24.05
N ASN A 237 35.32 16.23 23.41
CA ASN A 237 35.72 17.64 23.39
C ASN A 237 35.52 18.26 22.01
N TYR A 238 35.94 17.60 20.93
CA TYR A 238 35.88 18.18 19.59
C TYR A 238 34.58 17.80 18.86
N GLU A 239 34.29 16.50 18.69
CA GLU A 239 33.11 16.00 17.97
C GLU A 239 31.81 16.55 18.58
N ARG A 240 31.66 16.44 19.91
CA ARG A 240 30.47 16.92 20.63
C ARG A 240 30.25 18.42 20.47
N VAL A 241 31.30 19.23 20.60
CA VAL A 241 31.20 20.69 20.46
C VAL A 241 30.94 21.06 19.00
N TYR A 242 31.59 20.39 18.04
CA TYR A 242 31.35 20.59 16.62
C TYR A 242 29.89 20.30 16.25
N ILE A 243 29.33 19.16 16.65
CA ILE A 243 27.92 18.83 16.40
C ILE A 243 27.01 19.90 17.01
N GLY A 244 27.22 20.25 18.29
CA GLY A 244 26.38 21.22 18.99
C GLY A 244 26.40 22.63 18.36
N THR A 245 27.58 23.14 17.98
CA THR A 245 27.67 24.46 17.32
C THR A 245 27.05 24.44 15.93
N THR A 246 27.23 23.35 15.19
CA THR A 246 26.63 23.13 13.87
C THR A 246 25.10 23.13 13.94
N GLU A 247 24.52 22.41 14.90
CA GLU A 247 23.06 22.40 15.12
C GLU A 247 22.54 23.80 15.47
N MET A 248 23.21 24.52 16.38
CA MET A 248 22.80 25.88 16.75
C MET A 248 22.86 26.85 15.57
N PHE A 249 23.94 26.78 14.77
CA PHE A 249 24.11 27.61 13.58
C PHE A 249 22.96 27.38 12.58
N TYR A 250 22.71 26.12 12.22
CA TYR A 250 21.67 25.78 11.24
C TYR A 250 20.26 25.98 11.76
N ARG A 251 20.02 25.84 13.07
CA ARG A 251 18.73 26.19 13.68
C ARG A 251 18.42 27.68 13.48
N SER A 252 19.37 28.55 13.80
CA SER A 252 19.19 30.00 13.64
C SER A 252 19.07 30.40 12.17
N LYS A 253 19.98 29.92 11.31
CA LYS A 253 20.01 30.27 9.89
C LYS A 253 18.83 29.67 9.12
N GLY A 254 18.42 28.46 9.47
CA GLY A 254 17.26 27.81 8.89
C GLY A 254 15.98 28.58 9.15
N GLN A 255 15.76 29.04 10.39
CA GLN A 255 14.61 29.86 10.76
C GLN A 255 14.58 31.21 10.03
N GLU A 256 15.74 31.87 9.92
CA GLU A 256 15.90 33.13 9.18
C GLU A 256 15.52 32.96 7.69
N TYR A 257 16.04 31.91 7.04
CA TYR A 257 15.79 31.66 5.63
C TYR A 257 14.34 31.24 5.35
N TYR A 258 13.80 30.34 6.18
CA TYR A 258 12.42 29.88 6.07
C TYR A 258 11.42 31.04 6.15
N SER A 259 11.60 31.94 7.13
CA SER A 259 10.72 33.09 7.34
C SER A 259 10.73 34.08 6.17
N LYS A 260 11.82 34.14 5.41
CA LYS A 260 12.01 35.10 4.30
C LYS A 260 11.56 34.57 2.94
N HIS A 261 11.77 33.28 2.66
CA HIS A 261 11.62 32.71 1.31
C HIS A 261 10.55 31.62 1.20
N GLY A 262 10.00 31.16 2.33
CA GLY A 262 9.00 30.10 2.40
C GLY A 262 9.56 28.69 2.13
N ILE A 263 8.70 27.69 2.26
CA ILE A 263 9.10 26.28 2.34
C ILE A 263 9.73 25.70 1.06
N LEU A 264 9.22 26.06 -0.12
CA LEU A 264 9.71 25.48 -1.38
C LEU A 264 11.14 25.90 -1.71
N HIS A 265 11.49 27.16 -1.45
CA HIS A 265 12.86 27.65 -1.61
C HIS A 265 13.75 27.13 -0.48
N TYR A 266 13.20 27.01 0.73
CA TYR A 266 13.90 26.42 1.88
C TYR A 266 14.37 24.99 1.58
N MET A 267 13.56 24.14 0.96
CA MET A 267 13.95 22.77 0.60
C MET A 267 15.20 22.72 -0.29
N LYS A 268 15.24 23.53 -1.35
CA LYS A 268 16.40 23.63 -2.25
C LYS A 268 17.64 24.16 -1.52
N TRP A 269 17.43 25.13 -0.64
CA TRP A 269 18.49 25.66 0.21
C TRP A 269 19.05 24.61 1.17
N VAL A 270 18.19 23.79 1.79
CA VAL A 270 18.61 22.69 2.67
C VAL A 270 19.46 21.67 1.92
N GLU A 271 19.06 21.25 0.72
CA GLU A 271 19.86 20.32 -0.09
C GLU A 271 21.27 20.87 -0.38
N LEU A 272 21.36 22.13 -0.77
CA LEU A 272 22.63 22.81 -1.00
C LEU A 272 23.49 22.85 0.28
N LYS A 273 22.88 23.24 1.41
CA LYS A 273 23.59 23.34 2.69
C LYS A 273 24.03 22.00 3.25
N LEU A 274 23.27 20.92 3.03
CA LEU A 274 23.68 19.56 3.39
C LEU A 274 24.91 19.13 2.58
N LYS A 275 24.97 19.47 1.29
CA LYS A 275 26.14 19.16 0.45
C LYS A 275 27.38 19.94 0.90
N GLU A 276 27.23 21.24 1.14
CA GLU A 276 28.33 22.07 1.68
C GLU A 276 28.83 21.55 3.04
N GLU A 277 27.92 21.13 3.93
CA GLU A 277 28.29 20.57 5.24
C GLU A 277 28.98 19.22 5.10
N GLN A 278 28.56 18.39 4.16
CA GLN A 278 29.22 17.10 3.87
C GLN A 278 30.65 17.31 3.40
N ASP A 279 30.88 18.28 2.51
CA ASP A 279 32.23 18.63 2.05
C ASP A 279 33.10 19.19 3.20
N ARG A 280 32.52 19.99 4.11
CA ARG A 280 33.21 20.52 5.29
C ARG A 280 33.49 19.45 6.35
N ALA A 281 32.54 18.55 6.60
CA ALA A 281 32.70 17.41 7.49
C ALA A 281 33.82 16.48 6.99
N ASN A 282 33.90 16.22 5.68
CA ASN A 282 34.98 15.43 5.08
C ASN A 282 36.36 16.08 5.27
N ARG A 283 36.43 17.41 5.40
CA ARG A 283 37.69 18.14 5.65
C ARG A 283 38.08 18.18 7.12
N TYR A 284 37.13 18.37 8.03
CA TYR A 284 37.40 18.72 9.44
C TYR A 284 37.10 17.63 10.47
N LEU A 285 36.47 16.53 10.07
CA LEU A 285 36.08 15.44 10.97
C LEU A 285 36.71 14.12 10.57
N GLU A 286 36.65 13.16 11.49
CA GLU A 286 36.97 11.77 11.19
C GLU A 286 35.81 11.08 10.46
N PRO A 287 36.07 10.07 9.61
CA PRO A 287 35.04 9.45 8.77
C PRO A 287 33.80 8.94 9.53
N HIS A 288 33.97 8.45 10.76
CA HIS A 288 32.88 7.95 11.60
C HIS A 288 32.03 9.05 12.23
N SER A 289 32.56 10.27 12.32
CA SER A 289 31.87 11.44 12.90
C SER A 289 31.11 12.24 11.86
N MET A 290 31.46 12.08 10.57
CA MET A 290 30.77 12.70 9.45
C MET A 290 29.28 12.33 9.42
N SER A 291 28.95 11.04 9.54
CA SER A 291 27.54 10.60 9.53
C SER A 291 26.74 11.18 10.68
N LYS A 292 27.33 11.35 11.86
CA LYS A 292 26.65 11.94 13.02
C LYS A 292 26.34 13.41 12.83
N VAL A 293 27.28 14.20 12.29
CA VAL A 293 27.05 15.62 12.01
C VAL A 293 26.00 15.79 10.92
N ILE A 294 26.06 14.99 9.85
CA ILE A 294 25.04 15.07 8.80
C ILE A 294 23.66 14.70 9.35
N ASN A 295 23.55 13.65 10.17
CA ASN A 295 22.27 13.30 10.80
C ASN A 295 21.77 14.41 11.73
N ALA A 296 22.65 15.04 12.51
CA ALA A 296 22.31 16.18 13.36
C ALA A 296 21.76 17.37 12.56
N VAL A 297 22.40 17.71 11.43
CA VAL A 297 21.97 18.79 10.54
C VAL A 297 20.67 18.44 9.83
N VAL A 298 20.52 17.21 9.35
CA VAL A 298 19.28 16.70 8.76
C VAL A 298 18.13 16.77 9.76
N ASN A 299 18.32 16.33 11.00
CA ASN A 299 17.30 16.43 12.05
C ASN A 299 16.95 17.88 12.39
N THR A 300 17.95 18.78 12.39
CA THR A 300 17.76 20.20 12.70
C THR A 300 17.04 20.96 11.59
N LEU A 301 17.41 20.74 10.31
CA LEU A 301 16.88 21.46 9.16
C LEU A 301 15.64 20.82 8.54
N VAL A 302 15.55 19.49 8.55
CA VAL A 302 14.43 18.75 7.96
C VAL A 302 13.50 18.24 9.06
N GLY A 303 14.04 17.58 10.08
CA GLY A 303 13.24 16.97 11.15
C GLY A 303 12.34 17.96 11.90
N TYR A 304 12.85 19.16 12.21
CA TYR A 304 12.05 20.20 12.88
C TYR A 304 10.88 20.73 12.02
N TYR A 305 11.04 20.79 10.71
CA TYR A 305 10.04 21.33 9.78
C TYR A 305 9.20 20.24 9.09
N ARG A 306 9.32 18.96 9.50
CA ARG A 306 8.67 17.81 8.84
C ARG A 306 7.18 18.02 8.55
N ASP A 307 6.45 18.60 9.51
CA ASP A 307 5.00 18.79 9.40
C ASP A 307 4.67 19.91 8.41
N SER A 308 5.49 20.96 8.37
CA SER A 308 5.40 22.04 7.36
C SER A 308 5.72 21.55 5.95
N PHE A 309 6.66 20.60 5.78
CA PHE A 309 6.89 19.93 4.49
C PHE A 309 5.63 19.15 4.09
N ALA A 310 5.08 18.36 5.01
CA ALA A 310 3.88 17.56 4.79
C ALA A 310 2.64 18.41 4.47
N GLU A 311 2.52 19.65 4.96
CA GLU A 311 1.42 20.57 4.60
C GLU A 311 1.41 20.97 3.12
N LYS A 312 2.59 21.17 2.52
CA LYS A 312 2.68 21.56 1.10
C LYS A 312 2.55 20.37 0.15
N PHE A 313 2.70 19.14 0.65
CA PHE A 313 2.65 17.90 -0.13
C PHE A 313 1.42 17.77 -1.02
N ILE A 314 0.22 17.94 -0.46
CA ILE A 314 -1.03 17.81 -1.24
C ILE A 314 -1.13 18.86 -2.35
N GLY A 315 -0.64 20.08 -2.11
CA GLY A 315 -0.57 21.12 -3.13
C GLY A 315 0.31 20.70 -4.30
N LEU A 316 1.51 20.20 -4.01
CA LEU A 316 2.45 19.73 -5.04
C LEU A 316 1.93 18.52 -5.83
N VAL A 317 1.22 17.60 -5.17
CA VAL A 317 0.57 16.47 -5.83
C VAL A 317 -0.52 16.95 -6.81
N LYS A 318 -1.34 17.93 -6.41
CA LYS A 318 -2.38 18.52 -7.27
C LYS A 318 -1.78 19.29 -8.45
N GLU A 319 -0.69 20.02 -8.23
CA GLU A 319 0.06 20.76 -9.26
C GLU A 319 0.89 19.85 -10.17
N LYS A 320 1.07 18.56 -9.82
CA LYS A 320 1.91 17.57 -10.50
C LYS A 320 3.38 17.99 -10.61
N ASP A 321 3.91 18.70 -9.62
CA ASP A 321 5.33 19.09 -9.59
C ASP A 321 6.21 17.93 -9.08
N ILE A 322 6.56 17.03 -9.99
CA ILE A 322 7.38 15.83 -9.74
C ILE A 322 8.76 16.20 -9.18
N THR A 323 9.33 17.34 -9.58
CA THR A 323 10.69 17.73 -9.17
C THR A 323 10.75 18.09 -7.69
N GLN A 324 9.78 18.87 -7.22
CA GLN A 324 9.69 19.26 -5.81
C GLN A 324 9.27 18.08 -4.93
N LEU A 325 8.40 17.19 -5.43
CA LEU A 325 8.03 15.96 -4.73
C LEU A 325 9.23 15.03 -4.52
N ASN A 326 10.05 14.83 -5.57
CA ASN A 326 11.29 14.05 -5.46
C ASN A 326 12.27 14.67 -4.45
N LEU A 327 12.44 15.99 -4.48
CA LEU A 327 13.29 16.71 -3.52
C LEU A 327 12.78 16.53 -2.08
N MET A 328 11.47 16.69 -1.88
CA MET A 328 10.84 16.50 -0.56
C MET A 328 11.05 15.08 -0.03
N PHE A 329 10.82 14.08 -0.88
CA PHE A 329 11.03 12.69 -0.55
C PHE A 329 12.50 12.41 -0.19
N SER A 330 13.44 12.84 -1.03
CA SER A 330 14.89 12.69 -0.79
C SER A 330 15.39 13.34 0.50
N LEU A 331 14.77 14.46 0.92
CA LEU A 331 15.13 15.15 2.17
C LEU A 331 14.53 14.43 3.39
N LEU A 332 13.25 14.04 3.33
CA LEU A 332 12.56 13.39 4.45
C LEU A 332 12.99 11.93 4.66
N ASP A 333 13.43 11.23 3.61
CA ASP A 333 13.96 9.86 3.73
C ASP A 333 15.26 9.80 4.54
N ARG A 334 15.98 10.92 4.67
CA ARG A 334 17.20 11.00 5.49
C ARG A 334 16.90 11.15 6.99
N VAL A 335 15.65 11.44 7.35
CA VAL A 335 15.20 11.59 8.74
C VAL A 335 14.51 10.32 9.18
N ASP A 336 14.85 9.82 10.37
CA ASP A 336 14.14 8.69 10.97
C ASP A 336 12.65 9.02 11.12
N CYS A 337 11.77 8.19 10.57
CA CYS A 337 10.31 8.42 10.54
C CYS A 337 9.88 9.74 9.86
N GLY A 338 10.73 10.34 9.01
CA GLY A 338 10.43 11.61 8.34
C GLY A 338 9.30 11.50 7.29
N ILE A 339 9.13 10.33 6.68
CA ILE A 339 8.16 10.10 5.59
C ILE A 339 6.77 9.72 6.12
N ASP A 340 6.64 9.27 7.36
CA ASP A 340 5.37 8.78 7.91
C ASP A 340 4.20 9.78 7.77
N PRO A 341 4.38 11.10 8.01
CA PRO A 341 3.33 12.08 7.78
C PRO A 341 2.92 12.20 6.30
N LEU A 342 3.84 11.97 5.37
CA LEU A 342 3.55 11.99 3.93
C LEU A 342 2.74 10.77 3.53
N LEU A 343 3.04 9.59 4.08
CA LEU A 343 2.28 8.37 3.81
C LEU A 343 0.82 8.55 4.25
N GLN A 344 0.60 9.03 5.47
CA GLN A 344 -0.75 9.26 5.98
C GLN A 344 -1.52 10.27 5.10
N LYS A 345 -0.91 11.43 4.79
CA LYS A 345 -1.54 12.42 3.91
C LYS A 345 -1.78 11.89 2.50
N PHE A 346 -0.90 11.04 1.99
CA PHE A 346 -1.05 10.40 0.68
C PHE A 346 -2.25 9.45 0.66
N GLU A 347 -2.39 8.62 1.70
CA GLU A 347 -3.54 7.72 1.87
C GLU A 347 -4.85 8.51 1.92
N ASP A 348 -4.92 9.51 2.81
CA ASP A 348 -6.10 10.37 2.98
C ASP A 348 -6.46 11.09 1.68
N TYR A 349 -5.46 11.57 0.94
CA TYR A 349 -5.67 12.23 -0.36
C TYR A 349 -6.27 11.29 -1.39
N ILE A 350 -5.75 10.07 -1.55
CA ILE A 350 -6.26 9.08 -2.51
C ILE A 350 -7.72 8.74 -2.18
N VAL A 351 -8.03 8.50 -0.89
CA VAL A 351 -9.39 8.17 -0.45
C VAL A 351 -10.32 9.35 -0.68
N SER A 352 -9.91 10.58 -0.35
CA SER A 352 -10.71 11.80 -0.57
C SER A 352 -11.01 12.00 -2.05
N VAL A 353 -9.97 12.02 -2.91
CA VAL A 353 -10.13 12.24 -4.35
C VAL A 353 -10.98 11.14 -4.99
N GLY A 354 -10.78 9.89 -4.58
CA GLY A 354 -11.61 8.77 -5.04
C GLY A 354 -13.08 8.95 -4.67
N ASN A 355 -13.36 9.28 -3.41
CA ASN A 355 -14.72 9.51 -2.94
C ASN A 355 -15.38 10.72 -3.61
N ASP A 356 -14.65 11.81 -3.81
CA ASP A 356 -15.16 13.00 -4.48
C ASP A 356 -15.53 12.69 -5.95
N ASN A 357 -14.63 12.00 -6.68
CA ASN A 357 -14.87 11.56 -8.05
C ASN A 357 -16.10 10.65 -8.18
N LEU A 358 -16.32 9.76 -7.20
CA LEU A 358 -17.46 8.84 -7.19
C LEU A 358 -18.76 9.54 -6.76
N LYS A 359 -18.69 10.56 -5.88
CA LYS A 359 -19.86 11.29 -5.37
C LYS A 359 -20.41 12.33 -6.36
N MET A 360 -19.57 12.94 -7.20
CA MET A 360 -20.02 13.97 -8.16
C MET A 360 -21.17 13.50 -9.07
N GLU A 361 -21.16 12.24 -9.51
CA GLU A 361 -22.24 11.64 -10.32
C GLU A 361 -22.85 10.39 -9.65
N ALA A 362 -23.00 10.40 -8.31
CA ALA A 362 -23.34 9.22 -7.52
C ALA A 362 -24.59 8.45 -8.03
N LEU A 363 -25.63 9.16 -8.50
CA LEU A 363 -26.86 8.55 -9.02
C LEU A 363 -26.64 7.75 -10.32
N SER A 364 -25.82 8.28 -11.23
CA SER A 364 -25.49 7.62 -12.51
C SER A 364 -24.47 6.50 -12.27
N ILE A 365 -23.44 6.78 -11.48
CA ILE A 365 -22.28 5.90 -11.27
C ILE A 365 -22.68 4.60 -10.55
N VAL A 366 -23.59 4.64 -9.57
CA VAL A 366 -24.04 3.44 -8.83
C VAL A 366 -24.88 2.48 -9.69
N GLN A 367 -25.35 2.94 -10.86
CA GLN A 367 -26.09 2.11 -11.82
C GLN A 367 -25.25 1.73 -13.05
N ASP A 368 -24.21 2.50 -13.34
CA ASP A 368 -23.35 2.34 -14.51
C ASP A 368 -22.00 1.74 -14.12
N SER A 369 -21.85 0.43 -14.37
CA SER A 369 -20.61 -0.30 -14.09
C SER A 369 -19.41 0.21 -14.91
N GLU A 370 -19.63 0.77 -16.10
CA GLU A 370 -18.55 1.34 -16.92
C GLU A 370 -17.96 2.55 -16.22
N LYS A 371 -18.79 3.56 -15.94
CA LYS A 371 -18.34 4.81 -15.31
C LYS A 371 -17.69 4.56 -13.95
N TYR A 372 -18.28 3.70 -13.12
CA TYR A 372 -17.75 3.39 -11.79
C TYR A 372 -16.33 2.81 -11.87
N ILE A 373 -16.15 1.77 -12.68
CA ILE A 373 -14.88 1.06 -12.77
C ILE A 373 -13.83 1.90 -13.51
N GLU A 374 -14.17 2.56 -14.60
CA GLU A 374 -13.23 3.42 -15.33
C GLU A 374 -12.69 4.56 -14.47
N ASN A 375 -13.51 5.16 -13.60
CA ASN A 375 -13.05 6.20 -12.68
C ASN A 375 -12.05 5.66 -11.65
N ILE A 376 -12.30 4.47 -11.10
CA ILE A 376 -11.37 3.80 -10.17
C ILE A 376 -10.07 3.44 -10.89
N LEU A 377 -10.13 2.87 -12.10
CA LEU A 377 -8.96 2.51 -12.90
C LEU A 377 -8.13 3.74 -13.29
N LYS A 378 -8.78 4.84 -13.68
CA LYS A 378 -8.11 6.11 -14.00
C LYS A 378 -7.35 6.65 -12.79
N LEU A 379 -7.98 6.64 -11.61
CA LEU A 379 -7.32 7.07 -10.37
C LEU A 379 -6.15 6.12 -10.02
N PHE A 380 -6.34 4.81 -10.13
CA PHE A 380 -5.30 3.82 -9.86
C PHE A 380 -4.06 4.00 -10.73
N ASN A 381 -4.26 4.21 -12.04
CA ASN A 381 -3.17 4.44 -12.98
C ASN A 381 -2.48 5.79 -12.72
N MET A 382 -3.25 6.84 -12.45
CA MET A 382 -2.71 8.18 -12.14
C MET A 382 -1.84 8.16 -10.88
N VAL A 383 -2.31 7.52 -9.82
CA VAL A 383 -1.57 7.39 -8.56
C VAL A 383 -0.36 6.47 -8.73
N THR A 384 -0.48 5.38 -9.49
CA THR A 384 0.65 4.48 -9.76
C THR A 384 1.76 5.18 -10.53
N ASN A 385 1.43 5.97 -11.55
CA ASN A 385 2.42 6.78 -12.27
C ASN A 385 3.06 7.83 -11.36
N LEU A 386 2.27 8.49 -10.51
CA LEU A 386 2.79 9.43 -9.52
C LEU A 386 3.81 8.78 -8.59
N VAL A 387 3.53 7.56 -8.08
CA VAL A 387 4.48 6.84 -7.20
C VAL A 387 5.75 6.46 -7.94
N ASN A 388 5.64 6.05 -9.20
CA ASN A 388 6.79 5.71 -10.02
C ASN A 388 7.68 6.94 -10.29
N ASP A 389 7.08 8.06 -10.67
CA ASP A 389 7.80 9.26 -11.12
C ASP A 389 8.30 10.14 -9.96
N ALA A 390 7.51 10.27 -8.88
CA ALA A 390 7.79 11.18 -7.78
C ALA A 390 8.50 10.53 -6.58
N PHE A 391 8.39 9.20 -6.43
CA PHE A 391 8.94 8.46 -5.29
C PHE A 391 9.78 7.24 -5.72
N ASN A 392 10.18 7.15 -6.99
CA ASN A 392 11.02 6.07 -7.54
C ASN A 392 10.52 4.65 -7.21
N SER A 393 9.20 4.44 -7.19
CA SER A 393 8.58 3.16 -6.79
C SER A 393 8.92 2.71 -5.37
N ASP A 394 9.02 3.65 -4.42
CA ASP A 394 9.26 3.34 -3.02
C ASP A 394 8.20 2.38 -2.43
N PRO A 395 8.60 1.25 -1.79
CA PRO A 395 7.67 0.27 -1.24
C PRO A 395 6.69 0.80 -0.20
N ARG A 396 7.04 1.84 0.56
CA ARG A 396 6.15 2.43 1.57
C ARG A 396 5.02 3.18 0.89
N PHE A 397 5.30 3.95 -0.17
CA PHE A 397 4.28 4.62 -0.97
C PHE A 397 3.40 3.64 -1.78
N MET A 398 3.97 2.53 -2.26
CA MET A 398 3.18 1.45 -2.87
C MET A 398 2.22 0.81 -1.85
N THR A 399 2.68 0.60 -0.62
CA THR A 399 1.86 0.05 0.47
C THR A 399 0.75 1.04 0.86
N ALA A 400 1.08 2.32 1.02
CA ALA A 400 0.11 3.39 1.29
C ALA A 400 -0.96 3.48 0.19
N ARG A 401 -0.56 3.45 -1.09
CA ARG A 401 -1.51 3.36 -2.21
C ARG A 401 -2.43 2.15 -2.05
N ASP A 402 -1.88 0.96 -1.82
CA ASP A 402 -2.65 -0.28 -1.72
C ASP A 402 -3.63 -0.24 -0.52
N MET A 403 -3.23 0.35 0.62
CA MET A 403 -4.09 0.59 1.77
C MET A 403 -5.22 1.58 1.47
N ALA A 404 -4.92 2.66 0.76
CA ALA A 404 -5.91 3.66 0.35
C ALA A 404 -6.95 3.07 -0.61
N PHE A 405 -6.52 2.28 -1.61
CA PHE A 405 -7.44 1.61 -2.54
C PHE A 405 -8.28 0.53 -1.85
N ASN A 406 -7.71 -0.21 -0.90
CA ASN A 406 -8.48 -1.14 -0.07
C ASN A 406 -9.56 -0.40 0.73
N THR A 407 -9.25 0.78 1.26
CA THR A 407 -10.25 1.61 1.96
C THR A 407 -11.32 2.15 1.01
N LEU A 408 -10.91 2.73 -0.13
CA LEU A 408 -11.80 3.34 -1.12
C LEU A 408 -12.79 2.34 -1.74
N ILE A 409 -12.32 1.16 -2.15
CA ILE A 409 -13.14 0.17 -2.88
C ILE A 409 -14.18 -0.48 -1.97
N ASN A 410 -13.87 -0.61 -0.68
CA ASN A 410 -14.77 -1.17 0.31
C ASN A 410 -15.59 -0.10 1.06
N ASP A 411 -15.42 1.17 0.71
CA ASP A 411 -16.22 2.26 1.26
C ASP A 411 -17.67 2.18 0.75
N LYS A 412 -18.62 2.25 1.69
CA LYS A 412 -20.06 2.24 1.42
C LYS A 412 -20.63 3.65 1.24
N SER A 413 -19.84 4.70 1.50
CA SER A 413 -20.29 6.10 1.56
C SER A 413 -20.95 6.58 0.27
N VAL A 414 -20.41 6.20 -0.89
CA VAL A 414 -20.98 6.56 -2.21
C VAL A 414 -22.37 5.96 -2.40
N PHE A 415 -22.57 4.70 -2.00
CA PHE A 415 -23.86 4.02 -2.12
C PHE A 415 -24.90 4.58 -1.15
N LEU A 416 -24.48 4.88 0.08
CA LEU A 416 -25.32 5.54 1.08
C LEU A 416 -25.72 6.94 0.63
N PHE A 417 -24.78 7.70 0.06
CA PHE A 417 -25.03 9.04 -0.47
C PHE A 417 -26.00 9.02 -1.65
N ALA A 418 -25.79 8.14 -2.64
CA ALA A 418 -26.71 7.96 -3.76
C ALA A 418 -28.12 7.56 -3.30
N PHE A 419 -28.21 6.70 -2.28
CA PHE A 419 -29.49 6.29 -1.70
C PHE A 419 -30.21 7.46 -1.01
N SER A 420 -29.50 8.24 -0.20
CA SER A 420 -30.05 9.45 0.44
C SER A 420 -30.56 10.46 -0.59
N LEU A 421 -29.79 10.70 -1.67
CA LEU A 421 -30.26 11.55 -2.77
C LEU A 421 -31.57 11.03 -3.36
N LYS A 422 -31.69 9.72 -3.64
CA LYS A 422 -32.93 9.12 -4.17
C LYS A 422 -34.12 9.30 -3.22
N GLN A 423 -33.92 9.16 -1.91
CA GLN A 423 -34.97 9.41 -0.92
C GLN A 423 -35.40 10.88 -0.93
N ASN A 424 -34.45 11.81 -0.96
CA ASN A 424 -34.74 13.24 -1.01
C ASN A 424 -35.49 13.65 -2.29
N PHE A 425 -35.13 13.06 -3.45
CA PHE A 425 -35.87 13.25 -4.70
C PHE A 425 -37.29 12.65 -4.65
N SER A 426 -37.48 11.52 -3.98
CA SER A 426 -38.80 10.90 -3.85
C SER A 426 -39.69 11.69 -2.87
N ASN A 427 -39.11 12.18 -1.78
CA ASN A 427 -39.80 13.02 -0.79
C ASN A 427 -40.14 14.40 -1.34
N SER A 428 -39.28 14.99 -2.20
CA SER A 428 -39.60 16.25 -2.87
C SER A 428 -40.69 16.07 -3.94
N GLN A 429 -40.73 14.95 -4.67
CA GLN A 429 -41.85 14.63 -5.57
C GLN A 429 -43.18 14.40 -4.82
N MET A 430 -43.15 13.76 -3.64
CA MET A 430 -44.31 13.58 -2.78
C MET A 430 -44.80 14.92 -2.20
N ASN A 431 -43.89 15.81 -1.76
CA ASN A 431 -44.25 17.14 -1.25
C ASN A 431 -44.75 18.10 -2.34
N VAL A 432 -44.30 17.93 -3.59
CA VAL A 432 -44.86 18.67 -4.73
C VAL A 432 -46.24 18.10 -5.10
N SER A 433 -46.43 16.79 -5.03
CA SER A 433 -47.74 16.15 -5.27
C SER A 433 -48.76 16.48 -4.17
N SER A 434 -48.34 16.59 -2.91
CA SER A 434 -49.19 17.02 -1.80
C SER A 434 -49.51 18.52 -1.88
N LYS A 435 -48.56 19.37 -2.30
CA LYS A 435 -48.84 20.79 -2.60
C LYS A 435 -49.75 20.99 -3.81
N ILE A 436 -49.69 20.11 -4.81
CA ILE A 436 -50.62 20.14 -5.95
C ILE A 436 -52.02 19.65 -5.52
N MET A 437 -52.12 18.73 -4.55
CA MET A 437 -53.42 18.34 -3.99
C MET A 437 -53.99 19.38 -3.02
N GLU A 438 -53.17 20.07 -2.22
CA GLU A 438 -53.62 21.20 -1.38
C GLU A 438 -54.01 22.42 -2.21
N ASN A 439 -53.30 22.72 -3.32
CA ASN A 439 -53.64 23.84 -4.18
C ASN A 439 -54.90 23.59 -5.03
N ASN A 440 -55.26 22.32 -5.29
CA ASN A 440 -56.49 21.96 -6.01
C ASN A 440 -57.76 21.98 -5.15
N GLU A 441 -57.65 22.15 -3.82
CA GLU A 441 -58.80 22.38 -2.93
C GLU A 441 -59.11 23.87 -2.72
N THR A 442 -58.29 24.79 -3.25
CA THR A 442 -58.49 26.25 -3.14
C THR A 442 -58.82 26.97 -4.45
N GLU A 443 -59.04 26.27 -5.56
CA GLU A 443 -59.49 26.88 -6.83
C GLU A 443 -60.78 26.25 -7.36
N LEU A 444 -61.83 26.31 -6.53
CA LEU A 444 -63.23 26.11 -6.95
C LEU A 444 -64.07 27.34 -6.60
N HIS A 445 -63.53 28.53 -6.87
CA HIS A 445 -64.31 29.77 -6.99
C HIS A 445 -63.54 30.82 -7.80
N ASN A 446 -63.78 30.84 -9.12
CA ASN A 446 -63.97 32.03 -9.97
C ASN A 446 -63.57 31.78 -11.44
N ASP A 447 -64.60 31.81 -12.30
CA ASP A 447 -64.71 32.29 -13.68
C ASP A 447 -63.61 32.12 -14.75
N ILE A 448 -63.99 31.34 -15.78
CA ILE A 448 -64.12 31.67 -17.22
C ILE A 448 -63.23 32.82 -17.79
N MET A 449 -62.30 32.45 -18.68
CA MET A 449 -62.02 33.00 -20.04
C MET A 449 -60.51 32.97 -20.39
N GLY A 450 -60.17 32.49 -21.60
CA GLY A 450 -59.02 33.01 -22.36
C GLY A 450 -57.75 32.16 -22.49
N SER A 451 -57.69 31.38 -23.58
CA SER A 451 -56.56 31.26 -24.53
C SER A 451 -55.07 31.27 -24.05
N SER A 452 -54.41 30.15 -24.33
CA SER A 452 -53.17 30.01 -25.12
C SER A 452 -51.78 30.41 -24.56
N ASN A 453 -50.93 29.36 -24.52
CA ASN A 453 -49.52 29.29 -24.96
C ASN A 453 -48.34 29.68 -24.03
N GLN A 454 -47.41 28.72 -23.98
CA GLN A 454 -45.94 28.81 -23.77
C GLN A 454 -45.43 29.08 -22.35
N THR A 455 -44.83 28.04 -21.72
CA THR A 455 -43.37 28.01 -21.38
C THR A 455 -43.00 26.73 -20.64
N VAL A 456 -42.46 25.75 -21.39
CA VAL A 456 -41.65 24.65 -20.84
C VAL A 456 -40.22 24.90 -21.32
N GLN A 457 -39.49 25.82 -20.66
CA GLN A 457 -38.05 25.98 -20.85
C GLN A 457 -37.31 26.87 -19.82
N SER A 458 -37.90 27.20 -18.66
CA SER A 458 -37.26 28.14 -17.71
C SER A 458 -36.99 27.63 -16.30
N VAL A 459 -37.15 26.32 -16.01
CA VAL A 459 -36.93 25.77 -14.66
C VAL A 459 -35.51 25.20 -14.46
N GLU A 460 -34.80 24.80 -15.52
CA GLU A 460 -33.46 24.20 -15.39
C GLU A 460 -32.31 25.22 -15.29
N ALA A 461 -32.57 26.52 -15.49
CA ALA A 461 -31.51 27.55 -15.50
C ALA A 461 -31.38 28.37 -14.19
N ARG A 462 -32.20 28.11 -13.16
CA ARG A 462 -32.21 28.94 -11.92
C ARG A 462 -31.67 28.27 -10.65
N LEU A 463 -31.18 27.03 -10.72
CA LEU A 463 -30.64 26.32 -9.54
C LEU A 463 -29.11 26.18 -9.50
N ALA A 464 -28.39 26.77 -10.48
CA ALA A 464 -26.93 26.68 -10.55
C ALA A 464 -26.16 27.85 -9.90
N SER A 465 -26.83 28.78 -9.20
CA SER A 465 -26.21 30.01 -8.68
C SER A 465 -26.25 30.20 -7.15
N ILE A 466 -26.50 29.15 -6.36
CA ILE A 466 -26.43 29.23 -4.89
C ILE A 466 -25.51 28.13 -4.37
N SER A 467 -24.19 28.37 -4.40
CA SER A 467 -23.18 27.65 -3.60
C SER A 467 -21.83 28.36 -3.71
N LEU A 468 -21.71 29.60 -3.27
CA LEU A 468 -20.43 30.26 -2.98
C LEU A 468 -20.73 31.49 -2.11
N THR A 469 -20.56 31.35 -0.79
CA THR A 469 -20.14 32.37 0.20
C THR A 469 -20.58 31.94 1.61
N ASN A 470 -19.62 31.64 2.48
CA ASN A 470 -19.40 32.44 3.70
C ASN A 470 -18.32 31.83 4.59
N ASN A 471 -17.21 32.57 4.70
CA ASN A 471 -16.32 32.57 5.84
C ASN A 471 -16.79 33.63 6.84
N GLY A 472 -16.70 33.30 8.14
CA GLY A 472 -16.31 34.18 9.26
C GLY A 472 -17.18 35.40 9.61
N ASN A 473 -17.76 35.40 10.82
CA ASN A 473 -17.27 36.27 11.90
C ASN A 473 -18.02 36.07 13.23
N GLU A 474 -17.27 36.32 14.29
CA GLU A 474 -17.57 36.26 15.71
C GLU A 474 -18.64 37.29 16.16
N SER A 475 -19.37 36.95 17.23
CA SER A 475 -19.38 37.68 18.52
C SER A 475 -20.75 37.65 19.24
N SER A 476 -20.68 37.20 20.49
CA SER A 476 -21.46 37.57 21.68
C SER A 476 -22.84 38.22 21.54
N THR A 477 -23.86 37.60 22.16
CA THR A 477 -24.72 38.21 23.21
C THR A 477 -25.78 37.21 23.71
N THR A 478 -25.66 36.79 24.97
CA THR A 478 -26.79 36.50 25.87
C THR A 478 -27.34 37.85 26.40
N PRO A 479 -28.53 38.01 27.03
CA PRO A 479 -29.16 37.00 27.91
C PRO A 479 -30.72 37.05 28.12
N LEU A 480 -31.18 36.14 29.00
CA LEU A 480 -32.30 36.26 29.97
C LEU A 480 -33.78 36.00 29.58
N GLY A 481 -34.43 35.19 30.44
CA GLY A 481 -35.85 35.28 30.79
C GLY A 481 -36.65 33.97 30.61
N SER A 482 -36.51 32.96 31.47
CA SER A 482 -37.26 32.75 32.74
C SER A 482 -38.69 32.20 32.61
N ASN A 483 -38.92 31.02 33.24
CA ASN A 483 -40.13 30.55 33.91
C ASN A 483 -41.39 30.27 33.04
N GLN A 484 -42.18 29.21 33.24
CA GLN A 484 -42.60 28.59 34.50
C GLN A 484 -43.22 27.19 34.24
N ILE A 485 -43.20 26.35 35.27
CA ILE A 485 -43.85 25.04 35.43
C ILE A 485 -45.22 25.23 36.11
N HIS A 486 -46.26 24.47 35.71
CA HIS A 486 -47.22 23.73 36.58
C HIS A 486 -48.30 22.95 35.75
N PRO A 487 -49.01 21.96 36.35
CA PRO A 487 -49.31 20.66 35.73
C PRO A 487 -50.82 20.30 35.82
N LEU A 488 -51.16 19.03 35.55
CA LEU A 488 -52.45 18.34 35.80
C LEU A 488 -53.56 18.73 34.80
N ASP A 489 -54.23 17.81 34.11
CA ASP A 489 -54.98 16.69 34.68
C ASP A 489 -54.96 15.41 33.84
N SER A 490 -54.96 14.32 34.60
CA SER A 490 -55.31 12.94 34.23
C SER A 490 -56.82 12.77 34.11
N ASN A 491 -57.31 12.09 33.06
CA ASN A 491 -58.27 10.99 33.25
C ASN A 491 -58.55 10.15 31.99
N GLN A 492 -58.43 8.84 32.22
CA GLN A 492 -59.20 7.72 31.67
C GLN A 492 -58.65 6.89 30.49
N CYS A 493 -58.65 5.58 30.79
CA CYS A 493 -58.08 4.44 30.12
C CYS A 493 -58.94 3.91 28.95
N GLN A 494 -58.26 3.64 27.82
CA GLN A 494 -58.19 2.38 27.04
C GLN A 494 -59.42 1.45 26.88
N PRO A 495 -59.57 0.83 25.68
CA PRO A 495 -58.83 -0.42 25.46
C PRO A 495 -57.81 -0.33 24.33
N GLN A 496 -56.55 -0.53 24.70
CA GLN A 496 -55.51 -1.12 23.87
C GLN A 496 -56.01 -2.49 23.36
N GLN A 497 -56.23 -2.61 22.05
CA GLN A 497 -56.04 -3.89 21.33
C GLN A 497 -56.07 -3.78 19.79
N GLN A 498 -56.26 -2.58 19.20
CA GLN A 498 -56.22 -2.41 17.74
C GLN A 498 -55.10 -1.49 17.22
N GLN A 499 -54.30 -0.86 18.08
CA GLN A 499 -53.15 -0.03 17.64
C GLN A 499 -51.78 -0.73 17.74
N GLN A 500 -51.67 -1.91 18.35
CA GLN A 500 -50.41 -2.68 18.34
C GLN A 500 -50.20 -3.52 17.06
N GLN A 501 -51.22 -3.76 16.24
CA GLN A 501 -51.04 -4.44 14.95
C GLN A 501 -50.72 -3.50 13.77
N GLN A 502 -50.94 -2.20 13.90
CA GLN A 502 -50.54 -1.22 12.87
C GLN A 502 -49.17 -0.55 13.13
N GLN A 503 -48.61 -0.64 14.36
CA GLN A 503 -47.24 -0.22 14.62
C GLN A 503 -46.18 -1.33 14.41
N GLN A 504 -46.59 -2.60 14.31
CA GLN A 504 -45.69 -3.71 13.94
C GLN A 504 -45.49 -3.89 12.43
N SER A 505 -46.29 -3.22 11.59
CA SER A 505 -46.15 -3.25 10.12
C SER A 505 -45.46 -2.02 9.52
N GLN A 506 -45.11 -1.01 10.33
CA GLN A 506 -44.33 0.16 9.91
C GLN A 506 -42.89 0.18 10.43
N THR A 507 -42.50 -0.75 11.30
CA THR A 507 -41.11 -0.90 11.80
C THR A 507 -40.28 -1.95 11.05
N SER A 508 -40.83 -2.62 10.02
CA SER A 508 -40.12 -3.65 9.26
C SER A 508 -39.47 -3.17 7.95
N VAL A 509 -39.52 -1.87 7.62
CA VAL A 509 -38.96 -1.32 6.37
C VAL A 509 -37.68 -0.48 6.58
N SER A 510 -37.27 -0.22 7.83
CA SER A 510 -36.18 0.74 8.12
C SER A 510 -34.85 0.14 8.61
N ASN A 511 -34.55 -1.13 8.30
CA ASN A 511 -33.24 -1.74 8.60
C ASN A 511 -32.71 -2.66 7.48
N LYS A 512 -32.97 -2.34 6.19
CA LYS A 512 -32.24 -2.99 5.09
C LYS A 512 -30.81 -2.43 5.12
N ILE A 513 -29.86 -3.18 5.70
CA ILE A 513 -28.44 -2.86 5.66
C ILE A 513 -28.08 -2.60 4.20
N ILE A 514 -27.66 -1.38 3.88
CA ILE A 514 -27.26 -1.04 2.52
C ILE A 514 -25.91 -1.73 2.28
N GLU A 515 -25.98 -2.90 1.63
CA GLU A 515 -24.79 -3.64 1.21
C GLU A 515 -24.07 -2.91 0.08
N SER A 516 -22.73 -3.01 0.09
CA SER A 516 -21.91 -2.43 -0.98
C SER A 516 -22.23 -3.15 -2.29
N ARG A 517 -22.62 -2.40 -3.33
CA ARG A 517 -22.83 -2.95 -4.68
C ARG A 517 -21.54 -3.02 -5.50
N CYS A 518 -20.39 -2.72 -4.89
CA CYS A 518 -19.09 -2.72 -5.55
C CYS A 518 -18.80 -4.05 -6.26
N ALA A 519 -18.90 -5.18 -5.56
CA ALA A 519 -18.65 -6.52 -6.12
C ALA A 519 -19.56 -6.85 -7.32
N GLU A 520 -20.83 -6.43 -7.28
CA GLU A 520 -21.78 -6.57 -8.40
C GLU A 520 -21.33 -5.74 -9.61
N LEU A 521 -20.93 -4.48 -9.41
CA LEU A 521 -20.48 -3.59 -10.49
C LEU A 521 -19.20 -4.10 -11.16
N PHE A 522 -18.25 -4.64 -10.41
CA PHE A 522 -17.06 -5.31 -10.97
C PHE A 522 -17.46 -6.49 -11.85
N ALA A 523 -18.36 -7.36 -11.39
CA ALA A 523 -18.81 -8.52 -12.16
C ALA A 523 -19.60 -8.12 -13.42
N ASN A 524 -20.43 -7.08 -13.34
CA ASN A 524 -21.18 -6.53 -14.47
C ASN A 524 -20.25 -5.92 -15.53
N TYR A 525 -19.19 -5.25 -15.10
CA TYR A 525 -18.18 -4.70 -16.02
C TYR A 525 -17.42 -5.82 -16.76
N CYS A 526 -17.06 -6.92 -16.07
CA CYS A 526 -16.52 -8.12 -16.73
C CYS A 526 -17.49 -8.67 -17.80
N ASP A 527 -18.77 -8.84 -17.45
CA ASP A 527 -19.79 -9.34 -18.40
C ASP A 527 -19.92 -8.44 -19.63
N MET A 528 -19.85 -7.13 -19.42
CA MET A 528 -19.94 -6.14 -20.49
C MET A 528 -18.77 -6.24 -21.49
N LEU A 529 -17.56 -6.48 -20.99
CA LEU A 529 -16.35 -6.66 -21.80
C LEU A 529 -16.31 -8.01 -22.52
N LEU A 530 -16.75 -9.09 -21.86
CA LEU A 530 -16.67 -10.46 -22.37
C LEU A 530 -17.84 -10.85 -23.29
N ARG A 531 -18.92 -10.04 -23.36
CA ARG A 531 -20.03 -10.21 -24.31
C ARG A 531 -19.94 -9.20 -25.45
N LYS A 532 -20.53 -9.51 -26.62
CA LYS A 532 -20.70 -8.58 -27.76
C LYS A 532 -21.73 -7.45 -27.51
N THR A 533 -21.46 -6.59 -26.53
CA THR A 533 -22.24 -5.39 -26.18
C THR A 533 -21.96 -4.22 -27.13
N SER A 534 -22.74 -3.14 -27.04
CA SER A 534 -22.40 -1.90 -27.75
C SER A 534 -21.02 -1.39 -27.35
N PHE A 535 -20.69 -1.46 -26.06
CA PHE A 535 -19.41 -1.03 -25.52
C PHE A 535 -18.23 -1.87 -26.04
N SER A 536 -18.28 -3.19 -25.92
CA SER A 536 -17.17 -4.06 -26.34
C SER A 536 -16.96 -4.07 -27.86
N ARG A 537 -17.99 -3.78 -28.67
CA ARG A 537 -17.84 -3.64 -30.13
C ARG A 537 -16.98 -2.44 -30.56
N HIS A 538 -16.81 -1.44 -29.70
CA HIS A 538 -15.95 -0.29 -29.97
C HIS A 538 -14.50 -0.53 -29.53
N LEU A 539 -14.18 -1.68 -28.95
CA LEU A 539 -12.86 -2.02 -28.44
C LEU A 539 -12.22 -3.13 -29.28
N THR A 540 -10.90 -3.09 -29.42
CA THR A 540 -10.14 -4.20 -30.00
C THR A 540 -9.97 -5.33 -28.99
N SER A 541 -9.63 -6.52 -29.49
CA SER A 541 -9.28 -7.69 -28.67
C SER A 541 -8.25 -7.34 -27.58
N ASP A 542 -7.19 -6.61 -27.96
CA ASP A 542 -6.09 -6.28 -27.05
C ASP A 542 -6.49 -5.21 -26.03
N GLN A 543 -7.36 -4.27 -26.41
CA GLN A 543 -7.92 -3.28 -25.47
C GLN A 543 -8.81 -3.94 -24.42
N ILE A 544 -9.60 -4.94 -24.82
CA ILE A 544 -10.41 -5.73 -23.88
C ILE A 544 -9.48 -6.47 -22.90
N GLU A 545 -8.43 -7.12 -23.41
CA GLU A 545 -7.44 -7.80 -22.57
C GLU A 545 -6.80 -6.83 -21.56
N PHE A 546 -6.32 -5.68 -22.02
CA PHE A 546 -5.69 -4.66 -21.18
C PHE A 546 -6.63 -4.16 -20.08
N LYS A 547 -7.91 -3.89 -20.42
CA LYS A 547 -8.91 -3.47 -19.44
C LYS A 547 -9.19 -4.56 -18.41
N LEU A 548 -9.29 -5.83 -18.82
CA LEU A 548 -9.47 -6.95 -17.90
C LEU A 548 -8.26 -7.12 -16.97
N ARG A 549 -7.02 -7.01 -17.47
CA ARG A 549 -5.81 -7.06 -16.62
C ARG A 549 -5.79 -5.94 -15.57
N ASN A 550 -6.12 -4.72 -15.96
CA ASN A 550 -6.21 -3.60 -15.01
C ASN A 550 -7.32 -3.79 -13.98
N LEU A 551 -8.47 -4.34 -14.39
CA LEU A 551 -9.54 -4.70 -13.48
C LEU A 551 -9.06 -5.71 -12.42
N ILE A 552 -8.36 -6.75 -12.85
CA ILE A 552 -7.80 -7.81 -11.98
C ILE A 552 -6.84 -7.21 -10.93
N LEU A 553 -6.01 -6.21 -11.29
CA LEU A 553 -5.12 -5.52 -10.35
C LEU A 553 -5.88 -4.81 -9.22
N VAL A 554 -7.07 -4.29 -9.51
CA VAL A 554 -7.91 -3.58 -8.55
C VAL A 554 -8.85 -4.54 -7.81
N LEU A 555 -9.27 -5.63 -8.45
CA LEU A 555 -10.13 -6.66 -7.89
C LEU A 555 -9.52 -7.32 -6.64
N LYS A 556 -8.19 -7.32 -6.51
CA LYS A 556 -7.49 -7.81 -5.31
C LYS A 556 -7.90 -7.09 -4.02
N TYR A 557 -8.36 -5.84 -4.13
CA TYR A 557 -8.78 -5.00 -2.99
C TYR A 557 -10.22 -5.25 -2.56
N VAL A 558 -11.03 -5.95 -3.36
CA VAL A 558 -12.42 -6.26 -2.99
C VAL A 558 -12.44 -7.27 -1.83
N GLN A 559 -13.10 -6.92 -0.73
CA GLN A 559 -13.21 -7.78 0.45
C GLN A 559 -14.26 -8.89 0.28
N ASP A 560 -15.43 -8.55 -0.29
CA ASP A 560 -16.54 -9.48 -0.52
C ASP A 560 -16.36 -10.27 -1.84
N LYS A 561 -15.29 -11.07 -1.90
CA LYS A 561 -14.91 -11.86 -3.09
C LYS A 561 -15.95 -12.91 -3.45
N ASP A 562 -16.57 -13.55 -2.46
CA ASP A 562 -17.68 -14.49 -2.64
C ASP A 562 -18.89 -13.87 -3.36
N MET A 563 -19.20 -12.60 -3.05
CA MET A 563 -20.28 -11.86 -3.71
C MET A 563 -19.92 -11.54 -5.17
N PHE A 564 -18.67 -11.14 -5.45
CA PHE A 564 -18.20 -10.98 -6.82
C PHE A 564 -18.32 -12.31 -7.59
N MET A 565 -17.86 -13.41 -7.00
CA MET A 565 -17.88 -14.73 -7.64
C MET A 565 -19.30 -15.22 -7.92
N LYS A 566 -20.29 -14.89 -7.08
CA LYS A 566 -21.72 -15.14 -7.36
C LYS A 566 -22.16 -14.50 -8.67
N PHE A 567 -22.01 -13.18 -8.76
CA PHE A 567 -22.46 -12.43 -9.93
C PHE A 567 -21.68 -12.82 -11.17
N TYR A 568 -20.36 -12.99 -11.05
CA TYR A 568 -19.52 -13.45 -12.16
C TYR A 568 -19.95 -14.83 -12.65
N LYS A 569 -20.21 -15.79 -11.75
CA LYS A 569 -20.69 -17.13 -12.10
C LYS A 569 -22.04 -17.07 -12.82
N ALA A 570 -23.01 -16.30 -12.31
CA ALA A 570 -24.31 -16.16 -12.94
C ALA A 570 -24.20 -15.61 -14.38
N HIS A 571 -23.33 -14.62 -14.58
CA HIS A 571 -23.04 -14.09 -15.91
C HIS A 571 -22.35 -15.11 -16.82
N LEU A 572 -21.36 -15.84 -16.31
CA LEU A 572 -20.66 -16.88 -17.08
C LEU A 572 -21.62 -18.01 -17.50
N ILE A 573 -22.48 -18.50 -16.59
CA ILE A 573 -23.52 -19.49 -16.91
C ILE A 573 -24.34 -19.02 -18.11
N ARG A 574 -24.82 -17.77 -18.07
CA ARG A 574 -25.62 -17.21 -19.16
C ARG A 574 -24.85 -17.13 -20.47
N ARG A 575 -23.59 -16.66 -20.44
CA ARG A 575 -22.77 -16.53 -21.65
C ARG A 575 -22.46 -17.88 -22.28
N LEU A 576 -22.16 -18.89 -21.47
CA LEU A 576 -21.86 -20.25 -21.94
C LEU A 576 -23.10 -21.03 -22.41
N ILE A 577 -24.25 -20.86 -21.77
CA ILE A 577 -25.50 -21.52 -22.20
C ILE A 577 -26.02 -20.90 -23.50
N LEU A 578 -25.96 -19.56 -23.62
CA LEU A 578 -26.50 -18.84 -24.78
C LEU A 578 -25.48 -18.58 -25.88
N ASP A 579 -24.26 -19.13 -25.76
CA ASP A 579 -23.13 -18.91 -26.69
C ASP A 579 -22.93 -17.42 -27.02
N ALA A 580 -23.10 -16.57 -25.99
CA ALA A 580 -23.09 -15.11 -26.11
C ALA A 580 -21.69 -14.51 -25.85
N SER A 581 -20.70 -15.34 -25.55
CA SER A 581 -19.31 -14.93 -25.36
C SER A 581 -18.76 -14.26 -26.62
N ALA A 582 -17.97 -13.22 -26.44
CA ALA A 582 -17.28 -12.56 -27.54
C ALA A 582 -16.11 -13.39 -28.05
N ASP A 583 -15.39 -14.03 -27.13
CA ASP A 583 -14.17 -14.78 -27.35
C ASP A 583 -13.99 -15.82 -26.23
N ASN A 584 -13.91 -17.11 -26.58
CA ASN A 584 -13.84 -18.20 -25.62
C ASN A 584 -12.45 -18.32 -24.95
N ASP A 585 -11.38 -17.94 -25.65
CA ASP A 585 -10.02 -18.01 -25.10
C ASP A 585 -9.85 -16.97 -23.98
N LYS A 586 -10.45 -15.79 -24.16
CA LYS A 586 -10.49 -14.75 -23.13
C LYS A 586 -11.31 -15.14 -21.91
N GLU A 587 -12.36 -15.96 -22.08
CA GLU A 587 -13.13 -16.50 -20.96
C GLU A 587 -12.30 -17.49 -20.13
N GLU A 588 -11.59 -18.42 -20.78
CA GLU A 588 -10.68 -19.34 -20.09
C GLU A 588 -9.53 -18.58 -19.40
N MET A 589 -8.96 -17.58 -20.07
CA MET A 589 -7.91 -16.71 -19.51
C MET A 589 -8.41 -15.92 -18.28
N MET A 590 -9.63 -15.39 -18.32
CA MET A 590 -10.22 -14.68 -17.18
C MET A 590 -10.34 -15.59 -15.96
N VAL A 591 -10.75 -16.84 -16.13
CA VAL A 591 -10.80 -17.82 -15.02
C VAL A 591 -9.41 -18.11 -14.45
N ASN A 592 -8.38 -18.15 -15.30
CA ASN A 592 -6.99 -18.28 -14.84
C ASN A 592 -6.53 -17.07 -14.03
N TRP A 593 -6.83 -15.84 -14.47
CA TRP A 593 -6.51 -14.64 -13.68
C TRP A 593 -7.25 -14.57 -12.35
N LEU A 594 -8.52 -15.02 -12.30
CA LEU A 594 -9.24 -15.12 -11.03
C LEU A 594 -8.53 -16.07 -10.05
N ARG A 595 -7.91 -17.14 -10.56
CA ARG A 595 -7.05 -18.03 -9.75
C ARG A 595 -5.83 -17.30 -9.22
N GLU A 596 -5.13 -16.56 -10.07
CA GLU A 596 -3.89 -15.84 -9.74
C GLU A 596 -4.10 -14.73 -8.69
N VAL A 597 -5.24 -14.01 -8.74
CA VAL A 597 -5.60 -12.98 -7.74
C VAL A 597 -5.95 -13.57 -6.37
N GLY A 598 -6.04 -14.89 -6.26
CA GLY A 598 -6.41 -15.57 -5.02
C GLY A 598 -7.91 -15.44 -4.72
N MET A 599 -8.75 -15.66 -5.73
CA MET A 599 -10.16 -15.96 -5.51
C MET A 599 -10.34 -17.36 -4.93
N PRO A 600 -11.46 -17.65 -4.22
CA PRO A 600 -11.69 -18.95 -3.62
C PRO A 600 -11.58 -20.11 -4.61
N ALA A 601 -10.67 -21.05 -4.35
CA ALA A 601 -10.37 -22.16 -5.25
C ALA A 601 -11.62 -22.99 -5.60
N ASP A 602 -12.50 -23.24 -4.62
CA ASP A 602 -13.76 -23.99 -4.83
C ASP A 602 -14.64 -23.36 -5.91
N PHE A 603 -14.68 -22.02 -5.99
CA PHE A 603 -15.47 -21.32 -7.00
C PHE A 603 -14.78 -21.38 -8.36
N VAL A 604 -13.47 -21.06 -8.42
CA VAL A 604 -12.70 -21.08 -9.65
C VAL A 604 -12.69 -22.47 -10.29
N ASN A 605 -12.55 -23.53 -9.49
CA ASN A 605 -12.59 -24.92 -9.96
C ASN A 605 -13.95 -25.28 -10.58
N LYS A 606 -15.05 -24.78 -10.01
CA LYS A 606 -16.39 -24.94 -10.61
C LYS A 606 -16.48 -24.22 -11.95
N LEU A 607 -15.94 -22.99 -12.07
CA LEU A 607 -15.93 -22.27 -13.36
C LEU A 607 -15.10 -23.02 -14.40
N SER A 608 -13.89 -23.47 -14.07
CA SER A 608 -13.07 -24.29 -14.97
C SER A 608 -13.80 -25.59 -15.38
N ARG A 609 -14.52 -26.21 -14.46
CA ARG A 609 -15.32 -27.42 -14.73
C ARG A 609 -16.45 -27.15 -15.73
N MET A 610 -17.06 -25.96 -15.70
CA MET A 610 -18.11 -25.59 -16.65
C MET A 610 -17.63 -25.66 -18.11
N PHE A 611 -16.41 -25.18 -18.41
CA PHE A 611 -15.84 -25.30 -19.76
C PHE A 611 -15.58 -26.75 -20.17
N GLN A 612 -15.12 -27.59 -19.23
CA GLN A 612 -14.93 -29.02 -19.49
C GLN A 612 -16.26 -29.71 -19.79
N ASP A 613 -17.32 -29.38 -19.05
CA ASP A 613 -18.65 -29.95 -19.26
C ASP A 613 -19.20 -29.58 -20.65
N LEU A 614 -18.92 -28.39 -21.18
CA LEU A 614 -19.31 -28.02 -22.55
C LEU A 614 -18.59 -28.87 -23.60
N LYS A 615 -17.28 -29.07 -23.45
CA LYS A 615 -16.48 -29.94 -24.36
C LYS A 615 -17.02 -31.37 -24.35
N VAL A 616 -17.30 -31.92 -23.15
CA VAL A 616 -17.93 -33.24 -23.00
C VAL A 616 -19.32 -33.28 -23.63
N SER A 617 -20.08 -32.20 -23.53
CA SER A 617 -21.40 -32.10 -24.15
C SER A 617 -21.32 -32.07 -25.68
N GLU A 618 -20.34 -31.38 -26.27
CA GLU A 618 -20.10 -31.40 -27.72
C GLU A 618 -19.77 -32.81 -28.20
N ASP A 619 -18.91 -33.53 -27.47
CA ASP A 619 -18.58 -34.92 -27.76
C ASP A 619 -19.81 -35.84 -27.69
N PHE A 620 -20.69 -35.64 -26.70
CA PHE A 620 -21.94 -36.38 -26.61
C PHE A 620 -22.85 -36.12 -27.82
N ASN A 621 -23.04 -34.85 -28.23
CA ASN A 621 -23.87 -34.53 -29.40
C ASN A 621 -23.28 -35.12 -30.68
N ARG A 622 -21.95 -35.10 -30.83
CA ARG A 622 -21.27 -35.73 -31.97
C ARG A 622 -21.53 -37.24 -32.00
N GLY A 623 -21.32 -37.92 -30.87
CA GLY A 623 -21.59 -39.36 -30.77
C GLY A 623 -23.07 -39.73 -31.01
N PHE A 624 -24.00 -38.92 -30.49
CA PHE A 624 -25.44 -39.13 -30.75
C PHE A 624 -25.78 -38.99 -32.22
N ARG A 625 -25.25 -37.96 -32.90
CA ARG A 625 -25.44 -37.75 -34.34
C ARG A 625 -24.89 -38.92 -35.15
N GLU A 626 -23.69 -39.38 -34.85
CA GLU A 626 -23.08 -40.55 -35.52
C GLU A 626 -23.93 -41.82 -35.33
N SER A 627 -24.36 -42.11 -34.10
CA SER A 627 -25.22 -43.27 -33.80
C SER A 627 -26.58 -43.19 -34.50
N THR A 628 -27.17 -41.99 -34.56
CA THR A 628 -28.48 -41.79 -35.18
C THR A 628 -28.38 -41.85 -36.70
N LEU A 629 -27.33 -41.29 -37.30
CA LEU A 629 -27.06 -41.42 -38.74
C LEU A 629 -26.89 -42.88 -39.16
N VAL A 630 -26.13 -43.67 -38.40
CA VAL A 630 -25.96 -45.11 -38.65
C VAL A 630 -27.30 -45.85 -38.58
N THR A 631 -28.16 -45.50 -37.62
CA THR A 631 -29.49 -46.11 -37.46
C THR A 631 -30.45 -45.70 -38.58
N THR A 632 -30.46 -44.43 -38.98
CA THR A 632 -31.28 -43.89 -40.07
C THR A 632 -30.84 -44.39 -41.44
N LEU A 633 -29.54 -44.62 -41.68
CA LEU A 633 -29.06 -45.24 -42.91
C LEU A 633 -29.47 -46.71 -43.05
N MET A 634 -29.75 -47.40 -41.93
CA MET A 634 -30.25 -48.77 -41.92
C MET A 634 -31.78 -48.89 -42.01
N ALA A 635 -32.53 -47.80 -41.81
CA ALA A 635 -33.99 -47.78 -41.85
C ALA A 635 -34.49 -46.81 -42.92
N ASN A 636 -35.16 -47.32 -43.97
CA ASN A 636 -35.76 -46.52 -45.06
C ASN A 636 -36.95 -45.66 -44.58
N GLY A 637 -36.74 -44.67 -43.71
CA GLY A 637 -37.81 -43.90 -43.08
C GLY A 637 -37.49 -42.42 -42.87
N ASN A 638 -38.50 -41.58 -43.12
CA ASN A 638 -38.54 -40.16 -42.78
C ASN A 638 -38.37 -39.99 -41.27
N ILE A 639 -37.16 -39.63 -40.83
CA ILE A 639 -36.88 -39.25 -39.45
C ILE A 639 -36.47 -37.78 -39.45
N THR A 640 -37.05 -37.02 -38.53
CA THR A 640 -36.68 -35.64 -38.18
C THR A 640 -35.17 -35.49 -38.09
N ASN A 641 -34.60 -34.55 -38.85
CA ASN A 641 -33.14 -34.41 -38.99
C ASN A 641 -32.49 -34.20 -37.59
N PRO A 642 -31.67 -35.15 -37.09
CA PRO A 642 -31.06 -35.07 -35.76
C PRO A 642 -30.09 -33.89 -35.61
N GLU A 643 -29.74 -33.21 -36.70
CA GLU A 643 -28.95 -31.96 -36.67
C GLU A 643 -29.72 -30.76 -36.09
N LEU A 644 -31.06 -30.83 -36.01
CA LEU A 644 -31.92 -29.72 -35.57
C LEU A 644 -31.87 -29.45 -34.06
N VAL A 645 -31.42 -30.42 -33.25
CA VAL A 645 -31.36 -30.30 -31.79
C VAL A 645 -29.92 -30.40 -31.30
N PHE A 646 -29.56 -29.49 -30.40
CA PHE A 646 -28.28 -29.48 -29.71
C PHE A 646 -28.52 -29.45 -28.20
N VAL A 647 -28.02 -30.45 -27.48
CA VAL A 647 -28.24 -30.59 -26.03
C VAL A 647 -26.99 -30.24 -25.26
N LYS A 648 -27.12 -29.38 -24.24
CA LYS A 648 -26.03 -29.07 -23.30
C LYS A 648 -26.17 -29.93 -22.05
N ILE A 649 -25.31 -30.93 -21.89
CA ILE A 649 -25.27 -31.81 -20.71
C ILE A 649 -24.31 -31.22 -19.68
N LEU A 650 -24.87 -30.76 -18.57
CA LEU A 650 -24.16 -29.96 -17.58
C LEU A 650 -24.18 -30.63 -16.20
N ASN A 651 -23.06 -30.58 -15.47
CA ASN A 651 -23.01 -31.10 -14.12
C ASN A 651 -23.71 -30.15 -13.13
N SER A 652 -24.76 -30.63 -12.45
CA SER A 652 -25.53 -29.86 -11.47
C SER A 652 -24.67 -29.27 -10.33
N SER A 653 -23.57 -29.91 -9.94
CA SER A 653 -22.71 -29.42 -8.86
C SER A 653 -21.88 -28.18 -9.26
N ALA A 654 -21.51 -28.06 -10.54
CA ALA A 654 -20.72 -26.94 -11.05
C ALA A 654 -21.63 -25.76 -11.48
N TRP A 655 -22.76 -26.05 -12.14
CA TRP A 655 -23.65 -25.05 -12.73
C TRP A 655 -24.74 -24.52 -11.77
N SER A 656 -24.76 -24.99 -10.52
CA SER A 656 -25.71 -24.68 -9.42
C SER A 656 -26.95 -25.59 -9.36
N ARG A 657 -27.50 -25.73 -8.14
CA ARG A 657 -28.83 -26.34 -7.91
C ARG A 657 -29.88 -25.36 -8.44
N ILE A 658 -30.27 -25.56 -9.69
CA ILE A 658 -31.37 -24.81 -10.29
C ILE A 658 -32.64 -25.18 -9.52
N HIS A 659 -33.25 -24.19 -8.85
CA HIS A 659 -34.51 -24.37 -8.12
C HIS A 659 -35.70 -24.44 -9.09
N GLU A 660 -36.70 -25.21 -8.66
CA GLU A 660 -37.99 -25.53 -9.30
C GLU A 660 -37.93 -26.01 -10.76
N LYS A 661 -38.28 -27.27 -10.96
CA LYS A 661 -38.62 -27.80 -12.29
C LYS A 661 -39.89 -27.10 -12.76
N VAL A 662 -39.74 -26.17 -13.70
CA VAL A 662 -40.88 -25.60 -14.41
C VAL A 662 -41.34 -26.61 -15.46
N ASN A 663 -42.54 -27.16 -15.27
CA ASN A 663 -43.15 -28.04 -16.26
C ASN A 663 -43.55 -27.22 -17.49
N VAL A 664 -43.34 -27.81 -18.68
CA VAL A 664 -43.77 -27.25 -19.95
C VAL A 664 -44.06 -28.40 -20.91
N SER A 665 -45.18 -28.29 -21.65
CA SER A 665 -45.48 -29.19 -22.75
C SER A 665 -44.71 -28.75 -23.99
N LEU A 666 -43.90 -29.63 -24.56
CA LEU A 666 -43.10 -29.36 -25.75
C LEU A 666 -43.83 -29.80 -27.02
N PRO A 667 -43.47 -29.26 -28.19
CA PRO A 667 -43.87 -29.84 -29.48
C PRO A 667 -43.46 -31.31 -29.58
N SER A 668 -44.34 -32.13 -30.17
CA SER A 668 -44.15 -33.58 -30.33
C SER A 668 -42.84 -33.96 -31.02
N GLU A 669 -42.43 -33.15 -31.99
CA GLU A 669 -41.22 -33.33 -32.79
C GLU A 669 -39.96 -33.17 -31.95
N ILE A 670 -40.00 -32.33 -30.92
CA ILE A 670 -38.90 -32.13 -29.98
C ILE A 670 -38.92 -33.26 -28.95
N GLU A 671 -40.08 -33.60 -28.40
CA GLU A 671 -40.23 -34.62 -27.37
C GLU A 671 -39.73 -36.00 -27.84
N GLU A 672 -40.03 -36.39 -29.09
CA GLU A 672 -39.53 -37.65 -29.67
C GLU A 672 -37.99 -37.70 -29.73
N ILE A 673 -37.35 -36.57 -30.09
CA ILE A 673 -35.88 -36.48 -30.15
C ILE A 673 -35.27 -36.55 -28.75
N LEU A 674 -35.88 -35.86 -27.77
CA LEU A 674 -35.40 -35.86 -26.39
C LEU A 674 -35.42 -37.26 -25.77
N LEU A 675 -36.47 -38.05 -26.03
CA LEU A 675 -36.56 -39.44 -25.57
C LEU A 675 -35.43 -40.31 -26.13
N LYS A 676 -35.15 -40.22 -27.43
CA LYS A 676 -34.03 -40.94 -28.07
C LYS A 676 -32.67 -40.51 -27.48
N MET A 677 -32.51 -39.22 -27.18
CA MET A 677 -31.31 -38.71 -26.54
C MET A 677 -31.15 -39.23 -25.10
N GLU A 678 -32.23 -39.34 -24.34
CA GLU A 678 -32.20 -39.95 -23.00
C GLU A 678 -31.81 -41.43 -23.04
N GLU A 679 -32.35 -42.19 -23.98
CA GLU A 679 -32.00 -43.59 -24.17
C GLU A 679 -30.51 -43.76 -24.51
N PHE A 680 -30.02 -42.96 -25.46
CA PHE A 680 -28.60 -42.94 -25.81
C PHE A 680 -27.71 -42.52 -24.63
N TYR A 681 -28.16 -41.55 -23.82
CA TYR A 681 -27.44 -41.15 -22.61
C TYR A 681 -27.39 -42.27 -21.57
N LYS A 682 -28.51 -42.95 -21.29
CA LYS A 682 -28.58 -44.09 -20.36
C LYS A 682 -27.72 -45.26 -20.83
N PHE A 683 -27.65 -45.49 -22.13
CA PHE A 683 -26.81 -46.53 -22.73
C PHE A 683 -25.31 -46.22 -22.57
N THR A 684 -24.91 -44.97 -22.81
CA THR A 684 -23.50 -44.54 -22.74
C THR A 684 -23.01 -44.23 -21.31
N HIS A 685 -23.92 -43.87 -20.40
CA HIS A 685 -23.60 -43.41 -19.05
C HIS A 685 -24.47 -44.12 -18.00
N THR A 686 -23.97 -45.25 -17.50
CA THR A 686 -24.65 -46.01 -16.44
C THR A 686 -24.63 -45.28 -15.09
N GLY A 687 -25.73 -45.36 -14.33
CA GLY A 687 -25.83 -44.75 -13.00
C GLY A 687 -26.07 -43.24 -12.98
N ARG A 688 -26.36 -42.61 -14.13
CA ARG A 688 -26.72 -41.18 -14.22
C ARG A 688 -28.12 -41.00 -14.80
N SER A 689 -28.78 -39.92 -14.40
CA SER A 689 -30.09 -39.51 -14.91
C SER A 689 -30.05 -38.06 -15.37
N LEU A 690 -30.76 -37.76 -16.46
CA LEU A 690 -30.89 -36.40 -16.95
C LEU A 690 -32.06 -35.68 -16.27
N LEU A 691 -31.89 -34.38 -16.08
CA LEU A 691 -32.95 -33.46 -15.66
C LEU A 691 -32.99 -32.31 -16.66
N TRP A 692 -34.12 -32.16 -17.35
CA TRP A 692 -34.28 -31.13 -18.37
C TRP A 692 -34.61 -29.76 -17.76
N HIS A 693 -33.88 -28.74 -18.19
CA HIS A 693 -34.07 -27.35 -17.77
C HIS A 693 -34.49 -26.46 -18.94
N HIS A 694 -35.76 -26.56 -19.33
CA HIS A 694 -36.30 -25.87 -20.51
C HIS A 694 -36.25 -24.33 -20.44
N GLN A 695 -36.16 -23.73 -19.24
CA GLN A 695 -36.00 -22.28 -19.08
C GLN A 695 -34.74 -21.73 -19.79
N PHE A 696 -33.70 -22.54 -19.90
CA PHE A 696 -32.43 -22.17 -20.54
C PHE A 696 -32.36 -22.60 -22.01
N SER A 697 -33.37 -23.34 -22.48
CA SER A 697 -33.45 -23.79 -23.86
C SER A 697 -33.97 -22.68 -24.76
N SER A 698 -33.38 -22.57 -25.94
CA SER A 698 -33.79 -21.67 -27.01
C SER A 698 -33.72 -22.39 -28.35
N GLY A 699 -34.49 -21.92 -29.32
CA GLY A 699 -34.52 -22.48 -30.67
C GLY A 699 -34.88 -21.44 -31.71
N ILE A 700 -34.75 -21.83 -32.98
CA ILE A 700 -35.16 -21.02 -34.11
C ILE A 700 -36.41 -21.68 -34.71
N ILE A 701 -37.49 -20.91 -34.82
CA ILE A 701 -38.72 -21.32 -35.48
C ILE A 701 -39.00 -20.41 -36.67
N THR A 702 -39.65 -20.94 -37.70
CA THR A 702 -40.06 -20.15 -38.86
C THR A 702 -41.52 -19.72 -38.70
N TYR A 703 -41.74 -18.41 -38.68
CA TYR A 703 -43.05 -17.78 -38.59
C TYR A 703 -43.52 -17.33 -39.98
N ASN A 704 -44.62 -17.92 -40.43
CA ASN A 704 -45.27 -17.57 -41.69
C ASN A 704 -46.37 -16.54 -41.45
N SER A 705 -46.26 -15.40 -42.14
CA SER A 705 -47.18 -14.27 -42.13
C SER A 705 -47.66 -14.01 -43.55
N ASP A 706 -48.81 -13.36 -43.70
CA ASP A 706 -49.31 -12.91 -45.01
C ASP A 706 -48.30 -12.00 -45.73
N ASN A 707 -47.45 -11.31 -44.96
CA ASN A 707 -46.49 -10.34 -45.45
C ASN A 707 -45.06 -10.89 -45.62
N GLY A 708 -44.79 -12.15 -45.24
CA GLY A 708 -43.46 -12.72 -45.32
C GLY A 708 -43.21 -13.93 -44.43
N CYS A 709 -41.98 -14.43 -44.48
CA CYS A 709 -41.52 -15.59 -43.74
C CYS A 709 -40.31 -15.19 -42.88
N TYR A 710 -40.41 -15.34 -41.57
CA TYR A 710 -39.44 -14.79 -40.62
C TYR A 710 -38.89 -15.86 -39.67
N ASP A 711 -37.59 -15.85 -39.43
CA ASP A 711 -36.97 -16.73 -38.44
C ASP A 711 -37.01 -16.07 -37.06
N PHE A 712 -37.69 -16.69 -36.11
CA PHE A 712 -37.73 -16.25 -34.72
C PHE A 712 -36.78 -17.10 -33.88
N GLU A 713 -35.77 -16.45 -33.33
CA GLU A 713 -34.95 -17.00 -32.27
C GLU A 713 -35.67 -16.75 -30.94
N ALA A 714 -36.22 -17.81 -30.35
CA ALA A 714 -37.16 -17.76 -29.25
C ALA A 714 -36.77 -18.72 -28.12
N THR A 715 -37.17 -18.41 -26.90
CA THR A 715 -37.06 -19.32 -25.75
C THR A 715 -37.98 -20.52 -25.94
N CYS A 716 -37.67 -21.64 -25.28
CA CYS A 716 -38.53 -22.82 -25.30
C CYS A 716 -39.97 -22.54 -24.85
N TYR A 717 -40.17 -21.63 -23.89
CA TYR A 717 -41.51 -21.21 -23.45
C TYR A 717 -42.26 -20.44 -24.54
N GLN A 718 -41.58 -19.53 -25.24
CA GLN A 718 -42.17 -18.82 -26.38
C GLN A 718 -42.54 -19.79 -27.51
N ILE A 719 -41.67 -20.77 -27.80
CA ILE A 719 -41.93 -21.80 -28.82
C ILE A 719 -43.17 -22.62 -28.44
N SER A 720 -43.25 -23.09 -27.19
CA SER A 720 -44.38 -23.89 -26.69
C SER A 720 -45.71 -23.13 -26.77
N ILE A 721 -45.70 -21.83 -26.46
CA ILE A 721 -46.87 -20.96 -26.61
C ILE A 721 -47.25 -20.80 -28.09
N LEU A 722 -46.30 -20.46 -28.97
CA LEU A 722 -46.59 -20.22 -30.39
C LEU A 722 -47.07 -21.49 -31.10
N PHE A 723 -46.58 -22.66 -30.68
CA PHE A 723 -46.98 -23.95 -31.23
C PHE A 723 -48.46 -24.28 -30.96
N CYS A 724 -49.08 -23.66 -29.95
CA CYS A 724 -50.52 -23.80 -29.68
C CYS A 724 -51.41 -23.36 -30.86
N TRP A 725 -50.86 -22.57 -31.80
CA TRP A 725 -51.55 -22.12 -33.03
C TRP A 725 -51.14 -22.90 -34.28
N ASN A 726 -50.26 -23.89 -34.21
CA ASN A 726 -49.75 -24.60 -35.39
C ASN A 726 -50.88 -25.32 -36.16
N ASP A 727 -51.73 -26.06 -35.43
CA ASP A 727 -52.88 -26.77 -36.02
C ASP A 727 -54.15 -25.89 -36.13
N ARG A 728 -54.11 -24.68 -35.55
CA ARG A 728 -55.26 -23.76 -35.44
C ARG A 728 -54.87 -22.28 -35.58
N PRO A 729 -54.33 -21.86 -36.75
CA PRO A 729 -53.72 -20.54 -36.92
C PRO A 729 -54.70 -19.37 -36.72
N ASN A 730 -55.99 -19.56 -36.99
CA ASN A 730 -57.02 -18.53 -36.87
C ASN A 730 -57.78 -18.54 -35.54
N SER A 731 -57.38 -19.40 -34.59
CA SER A 731 -58.08 -19.52 -33.31
C SER A 731 -57.69 -18.42 -32.33
N GLU A 732 -58.68 -18.00 -31.54
CA GLU A 732 -58.52 -17.08 -30.43
C GLU A 732 -58.45 -17.89 -29.13
N LEU A 733 -57.36 -17.72 -28.37
CA LEU A 733 -57.06 -18.53 -27.17
C LEU A 733 -57.06 -17.67 -25.91
N SER A 734 -57.79 -18.10 -24.87
CA SER A 734 -57.75 -17.45 -23.56
C SER A 734 -56.45 -17.79 -22.81
N LEU A 735 -56.15 -17.02 -21.76
CA LEU A 735 -55.02 -17.32 -20.86
C LEU A 735 -55.13 -18.74 -20.26
N ASP A 736 -56.32 -19.15 -19.83
CA ASP A 736 -56.55 -20.48 -19.25
C ASP A 736 -56.31 -21.60 -20.26
N SER A 737 -56.75 -21.40 -21.50
CA SER A 737 -56.53 -22.37 -22.59
C SER A 737 -55.04 -22.57 -22.87
N LEU A 738 -54.28 -21.47 -22.87
CA LEU A 738 -52.82 -21.49 -23.05
C LEU A 738 -52.11 -22.11 -21.83
N SER A 739 -52.59 -21.84 -20.61
CA SER A 739 -52.05 -22.45 -19.39
C SER A 739 -52.23 -23.97 -19.41
N LEU A 740 -53.41 -24.47 -19.78
CA LEU A 740 -53.67 -25.91 -19.91
C LEU A 740 -52.82 -26.55 -21.02
N SER A 741 -52.71 -25.88 -22.18
CA SER A 741 -51.97 -26.41 -23.33
C SER A 741 -50.46 -26.46 -23.10
N THR A 742 -49.91 -25.45 -22.42
CA THR A 742 -48.44 -25.34 -22.20
C THR A 742 -47.98 -25.89 -20.85
N GLN A 743 -48.89 -26.09 -19.90
CA GLN A 743 -48.61 -26.44 -18.50
C GLN A 743 -47.68 -25.47 -17.75
N LEU A 744 -47.48 -24.26 -18.30
CA LEU A 744 -46.62 -23.26 -17.69
C LEU A 744 -47.26 -22.63 -16.44
N PRO A 745 -46.49 -22.39 -15.37
CA PRO A 745 -46.97 -21.59 -14.24
C PRO A 745 -47.41 -20.19 -14.67
N ASN A 746 -48.49 -19.70 -14.07
CA ASN A 746 -49.10 -18.41 -14.45
C ASN A 746 -48.11 -17.23 -14.48
N LEU A 747 -47.15 -17.19 -13.57
CA LEU A 747 -46.14 -16.12 -13.54
C LEU A 747 -45.25 -16.15 -14.80
N GLU A 748 -44.73 -17.32 -15.16
CA GLU A 748 -43.86 -17.48 -16.34
C GLU A 748 -44.65 -17.38 -17.64
N LEU A 749 -45.88 -17.89 -17.68
CA LEU A 749 -46.79 -17.74 -18.82
C LEU A 749 -47.06 -16.26 -19.11
N LYS A 750 -47.48 -15.46 -18.11
CA LYS A 750 -47.76 -14.03 -18.31
C LYS A 750 -46.53 -13.24 -18.75
N ARG A 751 -45.35 -13.53 -18.19
CA ARG A 751 -44.08 -12.91 -18.62
C ARG A 751 -43.73 -13.26 -20.05
N THR A 752 -43.91 -14.53 -20.42
CA THR A 752 -43.61 -15.02 -21.77
C THR A 752 -44.58 -14.42 -22.79
N LEU A 753 -45.88 -14.36 -22.50
CA LEU A 753 -46.88 -13.69 -23.33
C LEU A 753 -46.58 -12.20 -23.50
N TRP A 754 -46.24 -11.50 -22.41
CA TRP A 754 -45.85 -10.09 -22.48
C TRP A 754 -44.68 -9.84 -23.43
N SER A 755 -43.70 -10.73 -23.47
CA SER A 755 -42.56 -10.61 -24.41
C SER A 755 -42.97 -10.69 -25.88
N LEU A 756 -44.07 -11.38 -26.19
CA LEU A 756 -44.61 -11.57 -27.54
C LEU A 756 -45.60 -10.46 -27.93
N LEU A 757 -46.27 -9.87 -26.93
CA LEU A 757 -47.24 -8.76 -27.09
C LEU A 757 -46.58 -7.39 -27.13
N ALA A 758 -45.47 -7.20 -26.42
CA ALA A 758 -44.89 -5.88 -26.17
C ALA A 758 -43.35 -5.92 -26.21
N ASN A 759 -42.79 -6.39 -27.33
CA ASN A 759 -41.36 -6.32 -27.57
C ASN A 759 -40.95 -4.90 -28.02
N PRO A 760 -40.12 -4.18 -27.25
CA PRO A 760 -39.75 -2.79 -27.56
C PRO A 760 -38.91 -2.64 -28.83
N LYS A 761 -38.26 -3.72 -29.29
CA LYS A 761 -37.47 -3.70 -30.53
C LYS A 761 -38.33 -3.89 -31.78
N LEU A 762 -39.59 -4.30 -31.62
CA LEU A 762 -40.48 -4.59 -32.73
C LEU A 762 -41.54 -3.50 -32.87
N LYS A 763 -41.72 -3.03 -34.11
CA LYS A 763 -42.80 -2.10 -34.45
C LYS A 763 -44.13 -2.83 -34.69
N SER A 764 -44.07 -4.09 -35.10
CA SER A 764 -45.23 -4.99 -35.25
C SER A 764 -45.05 -6.14 -34.26
N GLN A 765 -46.04 -6.40 -33.42
CA GLN A 765 -45.97 -7.39 -32.34
C GLN A 765 -46.36 -8.78 -32.86
N VAL A 766 -45.86 -9.84 -32.21
CA VAL A 766 -46.08 -11.23 -32.67
C VAL A 766 -47.50 -11.70 -32.35
N LEU A 767 -47.96 -11.38 -31.14
CA LEU A 767 -49.32 -11.66 -30.69
C LEU A 767 -50.13 -10.36 -30.59
N LEU A 768 -51.45 -10.49 -30.72
CA LEU A 768 -52.42 -9.44 -30.43
C LEU A 768 -53.30 -9.91 -29.27
N SER A 769 -53.72 -8.98 -28.41
CA SER A 769 -54.62 -9.27 -27.29
C SER A 769 -55.89 -8.41 -27.32
N GLU A 770 -56.99 -8.99 -26.84
CA GLU A 770 -58.24 -8.28 -26.56
C GLU A 770 -58.66 -8.60 -25.11
N PRO A 771 -58.75 -7.61 -24.20
CA PRO A 771 -58.44 -6.18 -24.35
C PRO A 771 -56.93 -5.90 -24.53
N ILE A 772 -56.59 -4.66 -24.93
CA ILE A 772 -55.19 -4.23 -25.09
C ILE A 772 -54.51 -4.10 -23.73
N VAL A 773 -53.47 -4.90 -23.52
CA VAL A 773 -52.69 -4.97 -22.28
C VAL A 773 -51.52 -3.97 -22.32
N ARG A 774 -51.31 -3.18 -21.25
CA ARG A 774 -50.19 -2.22 -21.15
C ARG A 774 -49.08 -2.67 -20.19
N SER A 775 -49.35 -3.67 -19.37
CA SER A 775 -48.38 -4.27 -18.46
C SER A 775 -48.68 -5.75 -18.22
N VAL A 776 -47.67 -6.51 -17.76
CA VAL A 776 -47.84 -7.94 -17.39
C VAL A 776 -48.99 -8.16 -16.38
N LYS A 777 -49.25 -7.16 -15.52
CA LYS A 777 -50.30 -7.22 -14.49
C LYS A 777 -51.71 -7.10 -15.07
N ASP A 778 -51.85 -6.51 -16.24
CA ASP A 778 -53.15 -6.31 -16.90
C ASP A 778 -53.62 -7.57 -17.64
N ILE A 779 -52.76 -8.61 -17.72
CA ILE A 779 -53.13 -9.91 -18.29
C ILE A 779 -53.99 -10.68 -17.27
N LYS A 780 -55.27 -10.86 -17.62
CA LYS A 780 -56.29 -11.55 -16.84
C LYS A 780 -56.68 -12.88 -17.50
N GLU A 781 -57.47 -13.68 -16.80
CA GLU A 781 -57.92 -15.01 -17.26
C GLU A 781 -58.81 -14.92 -18.52
N ASP A 782 -59.62 -13.87 -18.60
CA ASP A 782 -60.49 -13.53 -19.74
C ASP A 782 -59.76 -12.88 -20.93
N THR A 783 -58.45 -12.62 -20.82
CA THR A 783 -57.69 -12.00 -21.92
C THR A 783 -57.55 -13.00 -23.06
N ILE A 784 -57.98 -12.58 -24.25
CA ILE A 784 -57.95 -13.38 -25.47
C ILE A 784 -56.70 -13.02 -26.29
N PHE A 785 -56.01 -14.02 -26.79
CA PHE A 785 -54.81 -13.89 -27.60
C PHE A 785 -55.01 -14.47 -28.99
N ARG A 786 -54.45 -13.80 -30.01
CA ARG A 786 -54.43 -14.28 -31.39
C ARG A 786 -53.10 -14.00 -32.07
N LEU A 787 -52.77 -14.83 -33.06
CA LEU A 787 -51.56 -14.71 -33.86
C LEU A 787 -51.66 -13.54 -34.85
N ASN A 788 -50.61 -12.74 -34.98
CA ASN A 788 -50.61 -11.60 -35.90
C ASN A 788 -50.24 -12.04 -37.33
N HIS A 789 -51.24 -12.46 -38.11
CA HIS A 789 -51.07 -12.85 -39.52
C HIS A 789 -50.55 -11.73 -40.42
N LYS A 790 -50.63 -10.46 -39.97
CA LYS A 790 -50.11 -9.28 -40.69
C LYS A 790 -48.76 -8.81 -40.16
N PHE A 791 -48.05 -9.64 -39.38
CA PHE A 791 -46.73 -9.30 -38.85
C PHE A 791 -45.77 -8.88 -39.97
N THR A 792 -45.05 -7.77 -39.75
CA THR A 792 -44.05 -7.25 -40.69
C THR A 792 -42.78 -6.82 -39.96
N LEU A 793 -41.64 -7.18 -40.52
CA LEU A 793 -40.34 -6.69 -40.06
C LEU A 793 -39.98 -5.40 -40.80
N LEU A 794 -39.68 -4.34 -40.05
CA LEU A 794 -39.31 -3.04 -40.59
C LEU A 794 -37.80 -2.77 -40.43
N THR A 795 -37.15 -2.32 -41.48
CA THR A 795 -35.78 -1.77 -41.42
C THR A 795 -35.75 -0.45 -40.63
N LYS A 796 -34.54 0.00 -40.24
CA LYS A 796 -34.34 1.32 -39.59
C LYS A 796 -34.95 2.48 -40.39
N ASN A 797 -35.01 2.34 -41.72
CA ASN A 797 -35.52 3.35 -42.64
C ASN A 797 -37.02 3.14 -42.98
N GLY A 798 -37.72 2.25 -42.27
CA GLY A 798 -39.17 2.03 -42.43
C GLY A 798 -39.58 1.11 -43.59
N ARG A 799 -38.64 0.51 -44.33
CA ARG A 799 -38.97 -0.46 -45.39
C ARG A 799 -39.36 -1.81 -44.80
N GLN A 800 -40.43 -2.40 -45.33
CA GLN A 800 -40.90 -3.75 -44.99
C GLN A 800 -40.00 -4.81 -45.61
N LEU A 801 -39.62 -5.80 -44.81
CA LEU A 801 -38.86 -6.97 -45.23
C LEU A 801 -39.80 -8.16 -45.36
N LYS A 802 -39.72 -8.91 -46.47
CA LYS A 802 -40.47 -10.16 -46.68
C LYS A 802 -39.79 -11.38 -46.03
N ARG A 803 -38.52 -11.24 -45.65
CA ARG A 803 -37.74 -12.25 -44.91
C ARG A 803 -36.82 -11.57 -43.91
N GLY A 804 -36.51 -12.23 -42.80
CA GLY A 804 -35.54 -11.74 -41.83
C GLY A 804 -35.54 -12.57 -40.55
N ARG A 805 -34.48 -12.38 -39.75
CA ARG A 805 -34.31 -13.04 -38.46
C ARG A 805 -34.57 -12.06 -37.32
N VAL A 806 -35.32 -12.49 -36.31
CA VAL A 806 -35.72 -11.71 -35.15
C VAL A 806 -35.36 -12.46 -33.88
N ASN A 807 -34.64 -11.81 -32.97
CA ASN A 807 -34.36 -12.36 -31.64
C ASN A 807 -35.43 -11.92 -30.63
N LEU A 808 -36.21 -12.88 -30.17
CA LEU A 808 -37.31 -12.73 -29.20
C LEU A 808 -36.91 -13.15 -27.77
N ILE A 809 -35.74 -13.76 -27.57
CA ILE A 809 -35.28 -14.26 -26.26
C ILE A 809 -35.24 -13.13 -25.22
N GLY A 810 -34.67 -11.99 -25.60
CA GLY A 810 -34.65 -10.77 -24.80
C GLY A 810 -34.14 -10.98 -23.36
N ARG A 811 -34.95 -10.57 -22.38
CA ARG A 811 -34.65 -10.62 -20.94
C ARG A 811 -35.31 -11.80 -20.21
N LEU A 812 -36.05 -12.67 -20.92
CA LEU A 812 -36.83 -13.74 -20.28
C LEU A 812 -35.97 -14.77 -19.54
N GLN A 813 -34.79 -15.06 -20.08
CA GLN A 813 -33.82 -15.98 -19.46
C GLN A 813 -32.88 -15.28 -18.46
N LEU A 814 -33.18 -14.04 -18.05
CA LEU A 814 -32.47 -13.39 -16.94
C LEU A 814 -33.12 -13.81 -15.62
N GLN A 815 -32.28 -14.02 -14.60
CA GLN A 815 -32.77 -14.25 -13.24
C GLN A 815 -33.72 -13.13 -12.80
N THR A 816 -34.79 -13.51 -12.12
CA THR A 816 -35.72 -12.55 -11.52
C THR A 816 -35.05 -11.84 -10.35
N GLU A 817 -35.53 -10.65 -10.03
CA GLU A 817 -35.05 -9.91 -8.86
C GLU A 817 -35.21 -10.73 -7.57
N LYS A 818 -36.32 -11.46 -7.44
CA LYS A 818 -36.58 -12.39 -6.35
C LYS A 818 -35.51 -13.49 -6.25
N SER A 819 -35.20 -14.16 -7.37
CA SER A 819 -34.16 -15.20 -7.40
C SER A 819 -32.77 -14.64 -7.05
N ARG A 820 -32.48 -13.40 -7.47
CA ARG A 820 -31.23 -12.71 -7.14
C ARG A 820 -31.11 -12.44 -5.63
N GLU A 821 -32.20 -12.02 -4.98
CA GLU A 821 -32.26 -11.79 -3.53
C GLU A 821 -32.08 -13.09 -2.73
N GLU A 822 -32.79 -14.16 -3.12
CA GLU A 822 -32.67 -15.48 -2.49
C GLU A 822 -31.23 -16.03 -2.55
N GLU A 823 -30.56 -15.87 -3.68
CA GLU A 823 -29.16 -16.29 -3.81
C GLU A 823 -28.22 -15.43 -2.95
N THR A 824 -28.54 -14.14 -2.72
CA THR A 824 -27.76 -13.28 -1.82
C THR A 824 -27.91 -13.79 -0.39
N GLU A 825 -29.15 -14.10 0.03
CA GLU A 825 -29.42 -14.67 1.34
C GLU A 825 -28.70 -16.02 1.54
N ASN A 826 -28.69 -16.87 0.51
CA ASN A 826 -27.94 -18.13 0.55
C ASN A 826 -26.44 -17.93 0.78
N ILE A 827 -25.83 -16.85 0.24
CA ILE A 827 -24.44 -16.51 0.53
C ILE A 827 -24.26 -16.06 1.96
N LEU A 828 -25.15 -15.23 2.48
CA LEU A 828 -25.11 -14.79 3.88
C LEU A 828 -25.23 -15.98 4.85
N ARG A 829 -26.12 -16.92 4.56
CA ARG A 829 -26.22 -18.20 5.28
C ARG A 829 -24.93 -19.01 5.16
N LEU A 830 -24.31 -19.06 3.98
CA LEU A 830 -23.04 -19.76 3.80
C LEU A 830 -21.90 -19.11 4.61
N ARG A 831 -21.84 -17.77 4.69
CA ARG A 831 -20.87 -17.04 5.54
C ARG A 831 -21.01 -17.43 7.00
N THR A 832 -22.24 -17.63 7.46
CA THR A 832 -22.57 -18.11 8.81
C THR A 832 -21.94 -19.49 9.05
N PHE A 833 -22.24 -20.47 8.20
CA PHE A 833 -21.68 -21.83 8.31
C PHE A 833 -20.16 -21.86 8.19
N ARG A 834 -19.56 -21.07 7.28
CA ARG A 834 -18.10 -20.98 7.13
C ARG A 834 -17.43 -20.36 8.34
N THR A 835 -18.08 -19.39 8.98
CA THR A 835 -17.60 -18.78 10.22
C THR A 835 -17.61 -19.81 11.35
N GLN A 836 -18.71 -20.55 11.53
CA GLN A 836 -18.81 -21.63 12.52
C GLN A 836 -17.74 -22.71 12.28
N GLU A 837 -17.61 -23.19 11.03
CA GLU A 837 -16.62 -24.20 10.64
C GLU A 837 -15.19 -23.73 10.95
N ALA A 838 -14.86 -22.48 10.62
CA ALA A 838 -13.54 -21.91 10.84
C ALA A 838 -13.23 -21.71 12.34
N ILE A 839 -14.18 -21.20 13.13
CA ILE A 839 -14.05 -21.09 14.59
C ILE A 839 -13.76 -22.45 15.20
N MET A 840 -14.53 -23.48 14.81
CA MET A 840 -14.36 -24.85 15.30
C MET A 840 -12.99 -25.43 14.93
N LYS A 841 -12.49 -25.21 13.70
CA LYS A 841 -11.16 -25.66 13.30
C LYS A 841 -10.04 -25.01 14.13
N ILE A 842 -10.13 -23.70 14.37
CA ILE A 842 -9.15 -22.96 15.18
C ILE A 842 -9.17 -23.46 16.63
N LEU A 843 -10.34 -23.55 17.24
CA LEU A 843 -10.50 -23.99 18.64
C LEU A 843 -10.09 -25.45 18.85
N LYS A 844 -10.40 -26.35 17.91
CA LYS A 844 -9.94 -27.75 17.98
C LYS A 844 -8.42 -27.87 18.06
N SER A 845 -7.71 -26.99 17.34
CA SER A 845 -6.25 -26.93 17.30
C SER A 845 -5.65 -26.29 18.55
N ARG A 846 -6.14 -25.10 18.93
CA ARG A 846 -5.57 -24.27 20.02
C ARG A 846 -6.05 -24.67 21.41
N LYS A 847 -7.17 -25.38 21.53
CA LYS A 847 -7.90 -25.75 22.77
C LYS A 847 -8.46 -24.58 23.58
N SER A 848 -7.73 -23.48 23.68
CA SER A 848 -8.15 -22.23 24.32
C SER A 848 -7.65 -21.03 23.54
N ILE A 849 -8.46 -19.97 23.40
CA ILE A 849 -8.06 -18.75 22.68
C ILE A 849 -8.85 -17.53 23.17
N SER A 850 -8.25 -16.34 23.09
CA SER A 850 -8.94 -15.08 23.36
C SER A 850 -9.75 -14.61 22.14
N PHE A 851 -10.78 -13.79 22.36
CA PHE A 851 -11.60 -13.22 21.28
C PHE A 851 -10.76 -12.45 20.25
N HIS A 852 -9.79 -11.65 20.71
CA HIS A 852 -8.97 -10.83 19.83
C HIS A 852 -8.10 -11.69 18.91
N THR A 853 -7.41 -12.68 19.47
CA THR A 853 -6.56 -13.60 18.71
C THR A 853 -7.40 -14.48 17.78
N LEU A 854 -8.55 -14.96 18.24
CA LEU A 854 -9.50 -15.73 17.42
C LEU A 854 -9.96 -14.93 16.21
N HIS A 855 -10.35 -13.66 16.41
CA HIS A 855 -10.82 -12.80 15.34
C HIS A 855 -9.74 -12.56 14.28
N LEU A 856 -8.48 -12.35 14.68
CA LEU A 856 -7.36 -12.19 13.75
C LEU A 856 -7.05 -13.48 12.96
N GLU A 857 -7.04 -14.64 13.62
CA GLU A 857 -6.87 -15.93 12.93
C GLU A 857 -8.04 -16.23 11.99
N LEU A 858 -9.26 -15.93 12.41
CA LEU A 858 -10.47 -16.12 11.61
C LEU A 858 -10.47 -15.27 10.33
N ILE A 859 -10.06 -14.00 10.42
CA ILE A 859 -9.85 -13.16 9.23
C ILE A 859 -8.82 -13.81 8.31
N ASN A 860 -7.71 -14.32 8.82
CA ASN A 860 -6.70 -14.95 7.97
C ASN A 860 -7.20 -16.20 7.24
N VAL A 861 -8.08 -16.98 7.85
CA VAL A 861 -8.72 -18.15 7.23
C VAL A 861 -9.76 -17.74 6.18
N LEU A 862 -10.58 -16.73 6.47
CA LEU A 862 -11.74 -16.38 5.64
C LEU A 862 -11.47 -15.27 4.61
N LYS A 863 -10.38 -14.50 4.71
CA LYS A 863 -10.07 -13.32 3.86
C LYS A 863 -10.10 -13.56 2.35
N GLN A 864 -9.91 -14.81 1.91
CA GLN A 864 -10.00 -15.14 0.49
C GLN A 864 -11.45 -15.17 -0.01
N MET A 865 -12.42 -15.31 0.89
CA MET A 865 -13.87 -15.31 0.59
C MET A 865 -14.53 -14.00 1.02
N PHE A 866 -14.40 -13.63 2.29
CA PHE A 866 -14.99 -12.44 2.89
C PHE A 866 -14.29 -12.09 4.22
N ILE A 867 -14.49 -10.87 4.72
CA ILE A 867 -14.03 -10.49 6.05
C ILE A 867 -15.22 -10.56 7.01
N PRO A 868 -15.21 -11.46 8.02
CA PRO A 868 -16.33 -11.58 8.96
C PRO A 868 -16.43 -10.33 9.84
N SER A 869 -17.64 -9.82 10.02
CA SER A 869 -17.87 -8.70 10.93
C SER A 869 -17.77 -9.16 12.38
N LYS A 870 -17.33 -8.29 13.29
CA LYS A 870 -17.29 -8.60 14.73
C LYS A 870 -18.65 -9.04 15.28
N ALA A 871 -19.74 -8.49 14.73
CA ALA A 871 -21.10 -8.85 15.11
C ALA A 871 -21.41 -10.30 14.73
N LEU A 872 -21.12 -10.70 13.48
CA LEU A 872 -21.30 -12.07 13.01
C LEU A 872 -20.48 -13.06 13.85
N VAL A 873 -19.22 -12.74 14.14
CA VAL A 873 -18.36 -13.63 14.96
C VAL A 873 -18.94 -13.83 16.36
N LYS A 874 -19.45 -12.77 17.01
CA LYS A 874 -20.07 -12.87 18.33
C LYS A 874 -21.33 -13.73 18.31
N GLU A 875 -22.22 -13.48 17.34
CA GLU A 875 -23.45 -14.26 17.15
C GLU A 875 -23.12 -15.76 16.96
N GLN A 876 -22.10 -16.07 16.14
CA GLN A 876 -21.71 -17.46 15.91
C GLN A 876 -21.02 -18.10 17.11
N LEU A 877 -20.30 -17.34 17.94
CA LEU A 877 -19.76 -17.85 19.20
C LEU A 877 -20.88 -18.17 20.20
N GLU A 878 -21.88 -17.30 20.32
CA GLU A 878 -23.05 -17.54 21.17
C GLU A 878 -23.79 -18.80 20.73
N TRP A 879 -24.05 -18.94 19.42
CA TRP A 879 -24.65 -20.14 18.86
C TRP A 879 -23.83 -21.41 19.17
N LEU A 880 -22.51 -21.37 19.03
CA LEU A 880 -21.64 -22.52 19.33
C LEU A 880 -21.60 -22.86 20.83
N ILE A 881 -21.77 -21.88 21.72
CA ILE A 881 -21.87 -22.09 23.18
C ILE A 881 -23.20 -22.75 23.52
N GLU A 882 -24.31 -22.25 22.96
CA GLU A 882 -25.65 -22.80 23.17
C GLU A 882 -25.77 -24.26 22.73
N HIS A 883 -25.02 -24.64 21.69
CA HIS A 883 -24.96 -26.01 21.16
C HIS A 883 -23.83 -26.86 21.77
N GLU A 884 -23.22 -26.39 22.88
CA GLU A 884 -22.21 -27.11 23.67
C GLU A 884 -20.93 -27.48 22.91
N TYR A 885 -20.65 -26.86 21.77
CA TYR A 885 -19.42 -27.08 21.01
C TYR A 885 -18.20 -26.38 21.63
N ILE A 886 -18.43 -25.25 22.29
CA ILE A 886 -17.39 -24.43 22.92
C ILE A 886 -17.90 -23.91 24.27
N GLN A 887 -16.98 -23.61 25.19
CA GLN A 887 -17.30 -23.06 26.51
C GLN A 887 -16.58 -21.73 26.72
N ARG A 888 -17.20 -20.80 27.43
CA ARG A 888 -16.56 -19.54 27.84
C ARG A 888 -15.85 -19.76 29.18
N ASP A 889 -14.67 -19.17 29.34
CA ASP A 889 -13.96 -19.25 30.61
C ASP A 889 -14.80 -18.60 31.74
N PRO A 890 -14.88 -19.24 32.93
CA PRO A 890 -15.68 -18.75 34.03
C PRO A 890 -15.12 -17.49 34.71
N LEU A 891 -13.83 -17.19 34.54
CA LEU A 891 -13.12 -16.05 35.13
C LEU A 891 -12.92 -14.91 34.11
N ASP A 892 -12.71 -15.23 32.83
CA ASP A 892 -12.48 -14.27 31.75
C ASP A 892 -13.42 -14.49 30.56
N SER A 893 -14.42 -13.63 30.43
CA SER A 893 -15.38 -13.66 29.32
C SER A 893 -14.78 -13.53 27.91
N SER A 894 -13.51 -13.12 27.80
CA SER A 894 -12.79 -13.00 26.54
C SER A 894 -12.14 -14.30 26.07
N ILE A 895 -12.06 -15.33 26.92
CA ILE A 895 -11.41 -16.61 26.62
C ILE A 895 -12.46 -17.69 26.33
N PHE A 896 -12.20 -18.49 25.30
CA PHE A 896 -13.05 -19.60 24.88
C PHE A 896 -12.25 -20.91 24.86
N TYR A 897 -12.88 -21.97 25.32
CA TYR A 897 -12.39 -23.34 25.31
C TYR A 897 -13.16 -24.20 24.30
N PHE A 898 -12.45 -25.14 23.68
CA PHE A 898 -13.08 -26.19 22.90
C PHE A 898 -13.71 -27.23 23.84
N SER A 899 -15.02 -27.49 23.69
CA SER A 899 -15.74 -28.52 24.42
C SER A 899 -15.68 -29.84 23.63
N ILE A 900 -15.49 -30.97 24.31
CA ILE A 900 -15.38 -32.31 23.68
C ILE A 900 -16.77 -32.92 23.49
#